data_AF-L0PGH3-F1
#
_entry.id   AF-L0PGH3-F1
#
_cell.length_a   1.000
_cell.length_b   1.000
_cell.length_c   1.000
_cell.angle_alpha   90.00
_cell.angle_beta   90.00
_cell.angle_gamma   90.00
#
_symmetry.space_group_name_H-M   'P 1'
#
loop_
_entity.id
_entity.type
_entity.pdbx_description
1 polymer ?
#
loop_
_entity_poly.entity_id
_entity_poly.type
_entity_poly.pdbx_seq_one_letter_code
_entity_poly.pdbx_strand_id
1 'polypeptide(L)'
;MYPQNCNIKFYNYQQPIELENIKERQKCQSFVKTVLYIKKISHFSCISAIKQNFRKNSGIISIDILSLGKQMIVKHDTRIINTNNLIYEIENLGIKTSFISSEILYETCDNKNTTKEKIIKLKITGMTCASCVNSVETTLKSINGVTGVIINLATKEAKINYCPSIVDIQYLIQIIKDKGYTTEILDFNNNEEKRKNFSKTKCTKSWRNSFIKCLIFTIPLLFFEKIAPKFKPYNKIDNTIIFFPGLFFGDILSLILTLPIQFGIGIRFYKSAFNSLKHKILTMDTLICLGTYMAFFFSILSILLSILTYPHKRPTTFFETCSILLTFVTLGRYIENKAKSRTTEALSKLMSLSPSFATIYINDTDTSTKKELVVLTESLKTGDTVIVHPGDKIPADGIIISGESYINERSEVYSGTVNYTGRFEFQVTKARENTKLSQILYLVQEAQTSRASIQKFVDKVASFFVPLVLFLGIITFIVWVILSYTLSHLPKIFDSDKYGEKVIICARLAISVIVIACPCALGLSTPTAIIVGTGVGAENGIFFKNGIVLETVSKITKVIFDKTGTLTIGNMCVHKVEISNLWKSSEILWWKLLFISEQGSEHPIGKAIVLKAQKELGLSNEKLINYTTISFEAVIGYGIKCCILLPDYTKENIELAIGNKKFIRKILENENEEILNEKQEDNLNKGYTHVYVAINKKFSGWISLTDITRTNAAQAVNALKHMKIDVLMATGDNHDIALKVGRNLGISKDKIYSSITPEEKRDLIVYFQSQNETVAMVGDGINDSAALAAANIGIALSTGSNIAMDVADVILTHYNSILDVPAAIHLSRSIFNRIRLNILWASIYNMVSIPFAMGVFLPFGIYIHPIISGAAMFTFTSLASSILVN
;
A
#
# COMPACT_ATOMS: atom_id res chain seq x y z
N MET A 1 23.69 6.07 -34.86
CA MET A 1 25.15 5.96 -34.66
C MET A 1 25.40 4.98 -33.54
N TYR A 2 26.03 3.84 -33.86
CA TYR A 2 26.48 2.83 -32.89
C TYR A 2 27.54 3.41 -31.93
N PRO A 3 27.68 2.88 -30.71
CA PRO A 3 28.59 3.42 -29.71
C PRO A 3 30.02 2.89 -29.92
N GLN A 4 31.02 3.77 -29.93
CA GLN A 4 32.42 3.40 -29.84
C GLN A 4 33.01 3.88 -28.51
N ASN A 5 33.83 3.00 -27.94
CA ASN A 5 34.83 3.22 -26.88
C ASN A 5 34.38 3.05 -25.42
N CYS A 6 34.12 1.78 -25.04
CA CYS A 6 34.63 1.25 -23.77
C CYS A 6 35.71 0.21 -24.10
N ASN A 7 36.99 0.56 -23.96
CA ASN A 7 38.11 -0.39 -24.09
C ASN A 7 38.09 -1.35 -22.90
N ILE A 8 37.61 -2.57 -23.11
CA ILE A 8 37.66 -3.67 -22.13
C ILE A 8 38.86 -4.55 -22.49
N LYS A 9 39.88 -4.59 -21.62
CA LYS A 9 40.96 -5.59 -21.71
C LYS A 9 40.44 -6.92 -21.18
N PHE A 10 40.52 -7.98 -21.99
CA PHE A 10 40.26 -9.35 -21.58
C PHE A 10 41.59 -10.04 -21.21
N TYR A 11 41.62 -10.70 -20.05
CA TYR A 11 42.67 -11.65 -19.70
C TYR A 11 42.04 -13.04 -19.55
N ASN A 12 42.66 -14.04 -20.18
CA ASN A 12 42.31 -15.45 -20.07
C ASN A 12 42.98 -16.06 -18.84
N TYR A 13 42.22 -16.77 -18.01
CA TYR A 13 42.75 -17.81 -17.12
C TYR A 13 42.14 -19.16 -17.51
N GLN A 14 42.99 -20.19 -17.55
CA GLN A 14 42.75 -21.54 -18.05
C GLN A 14 42.10 -22.47 -17.00
N GLN A 15 41.24 -23.37 -17.51
CA GLN A 15 40.75 -24.67 -17.03
C GLN A 15 39.86 -24.80 -15.77
N PRO A 16 38.71 -25.52 -15.84
CA PRO A 16 37.94 -25.95 -14.69
C PRO A 16 38.48 -27.29 -14.14
N ILE A 17 38.69 -27.36 -12.83
CA ILE A 17 39.03 -28.61 -12.13
C ILE A 17 37.74 -29.42 -11.88
N GLU A 18 37.86 -30.74 -11.98
CA GLU A 18 36.82 -31.78 -12.01
C GLU A 18 35.80 -31.79 -10.85
N LEU A 19 34.60 -32.26 -11.17
CA LEU A 19 33.34 -32.11 -10.42
C LEU A 19 33.08 -33.18 -9.33
N GLU A 20 34.06 -34.03 -8.98
CA GLU A 20 33.79 -35.22 -8.14
C GLU A 20 34.23 -35.13 -6.66
N ASN A 21 34.94 -34.09 -6.22
CA ASN A 21 35.43 -33.99 -4.83
C ASN A 21 34.64 -33.07 -3.89
N ILE A 22 33.38 -32.71 -4.21
CA ILE A 22 32.60 -31.72 -3.44
C ILE A 22 31.64 -32.33 -2.40
N LYS A 23 31.43 -33.65 -2.37
CA LYS A 23 30.46 -34.25 -1.43
C LYS A 23 30.95 -34.48 0.01
N GLU A 24 32.21 -34.20 0.34
CA GLU A 24 32.73 -34.36 1.72
C GLU A 24 33.34 -33.09 2.36
N ARG A 25 33.18 -31.91 1.75
CA ARG A 25 33.61 -30.62 2.35
C ARG A 25 32.47 -29.62 2.53
N GLN A 26 31.33 -30.07 3.03
CA GLN A 26 30.29 -29.17 3.54
C GLN A 26 30.51 -28.92 5.03
N LYS A 27 31.27 -27.86 5.35
CA LYS A 27 31.15 -27.08 6.60
C LYS A 27 31.93 -25.76 6.47
N CYS A 28 31.23 -24.65 6.73
CA CYS A 28 31.70 -23.26 6.84
C CYS A 28 31.96 -22.48 5.52
N GLN A 29 31.02 -21.61 5.14
CA GLN A 29 31.15 -20.57 4.10
C GLN A 29 31.07 -19.17 4.75
N SER A 30 32.09 -18.33 4.57
CA SER A 30 32.19 -16.98 5.15
C SER A 30 31.83 -15.91 4.11
N PHE A 31 30.54 -15.59 3.99
CA PHE A 31 30.08 -14.54 3.08
C PHE A 31 30.21 -13.16 3.72
N VAL A 32 30.68 -12.15 2.98
CA VAL A 32 30.85 -10.79 3.48
C VAL A 32 30.13 -9.78 2.59
N LYS A 33 29.34 -8.93 3.24
CA LYS A 33 28.65 -7.79 2.64
C LYS A 33 29.49 -6.53 2.86
N THR A 34 30.17 -6.09 1.81
CA THR A 34 30.99 -4.88 1.82
C THR A 34 30.21 -3.68 1.29
N VAL A 35 30.16 -2.60 2.06
CA VAL A 35 29.57 -1.31 1.66
C VAL A 35 30.69 -0.35 1.27
N LEU A 36 30.63 0.13 0.03
CA LEU A 36 31.58 1.06 -0.57
C LEU A 36 30.88 2.37 -0.92
N TYR A 37 31.55 3.49 -0.67
CA TYR A 37 31.11 4.81 -1.13
C TYR A 37 31.66 5.07 -2.53
N ILE A 38 30.81 5.51 -3.46
CA ILE A 38 31.24 5.85 -4.82
C ILE A 38 31.52 7.35 -4.91
N LYS A 39 32.79 7.73 -5.12
CA LYS A 39 33.20 9.15 -5.18
C LYS A 39 32.76 9.84 -6.47
N LYS A 40 32.76 9.13 -7.61
CA LYS A 40 32.39 9.70 -8.92
C LYS A 40 31.89 8.59 -9.87
N ILE A 41 30.67 8.74 -10.39
CA ILE A 41 30.12 7.91 -11.48
C ILE A 41 30.11 8.76 -12.75
N SER A 42 30.66 8.24 -13.84
CA SER A 42 30.70 8.91 -15.15
C SER A 42 29.37 8.79 -15.91
N HIS A 43 28.67 7.65 -15.89
CA HIS A 43 27.35 7.46 -16.52
C HIS A 43 26.48 6.39 -15.84
N PHE A 44 25.15 6.53 -15.91
CA PHE A 44 24.17 5.57 -15.35
C PHE A 44 24.12 4.23 -16.11
N SER A 45 24.47 4.23 -17.40
CA SER A 45 24.63 3.01 -18.22
C SER A 45 25.81 2.13 -17.80
N CYS A 46 26.77 2.67 -17.03
CA CYS A 46 27.86 1.88 -16.48
C CYS A 46 27.36 0.90 -15.42
N ILE A 47 26.26 1.18 -14.71
CA ILE A 47 25.74 0.33 -13.62
C ILE A 47 25.32 -1.05 -14.12
N SER A 48 24.69 -1.14 -15.30
CA SER A 48 24.32 -2.42 -15.90
C SER A 48 25.52 -3.21 -16.41
N ALA A 49 26.52 -2.52 -16.98
CA ALA A 49 27.79 -3.14 -17.40
C ALA A 49 28.61 -3.66 -16.22
N ILE A 50 28.64 -2.92 -15.11
CA ILE A 50 29.25 -3.31 -13.83
C ILE A 50 28.58 -4.60 -13.31
N LYS A 51 27.24 -4.63 -13.25
CA LYS A 51 26.50 -5.83 -12.81
C LYS A 51 26.73 -7.04 -13.72
N GLN A 52 26.93 -6.84 -15.03
CA GLN A 52 27.22 -7.93 -15.96
C GLN A 52 28.65 -8.45 -15.85
N ASN A 53 29.66 -7.58 -15.69
CA ASN A 53 31.05 -8.02 -15.53
C ASN A 53 31.27 -8.75 -14.21
N PHE A 54 30.71 -8.25 -13.11
CA PHE A 54 30.89 -8.88 -11.80
C PHE A 54 30.11 -10.18 -11.61
N ARG A 55 29.12 -10.49 -12.46
CA ARG A 55 28.53 -11.84 -12.52
C ARG A 55 29.49 -12.89 -13.08
N LYS A 56 30.55 -12.48 -13.80
CA LYS A 56 31.54 -13.40 -14.37
C LYS A 56 32.67 -13.73 -13.40
N ASN A 57 32.91 -12.91 -12.37
CA ASN A 57 33.96 -13.17 -11.39
C ASN A 57 33.48 -14.21 -10.37
N SER A 58 34.16 -15.36 -10.34
CA SER A 58 34.00 -16.36 -9.29
C SER A 58 34.34 -15.70 -7.95
N GLY A 59 33.35 -15.52 -7.08
CA GLY A 59 33.53 -14.92 -5.75
C GLY A 59 32.54 -13.82 -5.37
N ILE A 60 31.82 -13.21 -6.32
CA ILE A 60 30.82 -12.16 -6.04
C ILE A 60 29.40 -12.68 -6.27
N ILE A 61 28.56 -12.57 -5.24
CA ILE A 61 27.22 -13.17 -5.19
C ILE A 61 26.16 -12.16 -5.63
N SER A 62 26.24 -10.93 -5.11
CA SER A 62 25.33 -9.87 -5.51
C SER A 62 25.95 -8.48 -5.36
N ILE A 63 25.57 -7.57 -6.25
CA ILE A 63 25.94 -6.15 -6.16
C ILE A 63 24.68 -5.30 -6.24
N ASP A 64 24.42 -4.56 -5.17
CA ASP A 64 23.30 -3.65 -5.02
C ASP A 64 23.81 -2.23 -4.82
N ILE A 65 23.45 -1.32 -5.72
CA ILE A 65 23.81 0.09 -5.60
C ILE A 65 22.62 0.84 -5.01
N LEU A 66 22.79 1.40 -3.82
CA LEU A 66 21.75 2.09 -3.05
C LEU A 66 21.88 3.62 -3.20
N SER A 67 20.72 4.28 -3.20
CA SER A 67 20.49 5.73 -3.14
C SER A 67 21.35 6.59 -4.08
N LEU A 68 20.75 7.05 -5.19
CA LEU A 68 21.32 8.07 -6.10
C LEU A 68 22.77 7.80 -6.58
N GLY A 69 23.24 6.55 -6.55
CA GLY A 69 24.58 6.15 -6.98
C GLY A 69 25.71 6.51 -6.01
N LYS A 70 25.43 6.70 -4.71
CA LYS A 70 26.48 7.06 -3.73
C LYS A 70 27.04 5.88 -2.93
N GLN A 71 26.29 4.79 -2.78
CA GLN A 71 26.73 3.62 -2.03
C GLN A 71 26.54 2.34 -2.85
N MET A 72 27.54 1.47 -2.84
CA MET A 72 27.54 0.15 -3.45
C MET A 72 27.69 -0.90 -2.36
N ILE A 73 26.78 -1.86 -2.34
CA ILE A 73 26.82 -3.02 -1.46
C ILE A 73 27.20 -4.23 -2.31
N VAL A 74 28.32 -4.86 -1.99
CA VAL A 74 28.82 -6.06 -2.65
C VAL A 74 28.80 -7.21 -1.65
N LYS A 75 28.05 -8.27 -1.95
CA LYS A 75 28.12 -9.56 -1.24
C LYS A 75 29.14 -10.43 -1.96
N HIS A 76 30.22 -10.80 -1.29
CA HIS A 76 31.31 -11.59 -1.85
C HIS A 76 31.85 -12.61 -0.84
N ASP A 77 32.49 -13.65 -1.35
CA ASP A 77 33.20 -14.65 -0.54
C ASP A 77 34.65 -14.20 -0.34
N THR A 78 35.03 -13.99 0.91
CA THR A 78 36.37 -13.50 1.30
C THR A 78 37.50 -14.48 1.00
N ARG A 79 37.20 -15.76 0.78
CA ARG A 79 38.21 -16.76 0.39
C ARG A 79 38.67 -16.59 -1.05
N ILE A 80 37.79 -16.06 -1.91
CA ILE A 80 38.06 -15.92 -3.35
C ILE A 80 38.47 -14.48 -3.66
N ILE A 81 37.82 -13.48 -3.06
CA ILE A 81 38.12 -12.06 -3.27
C ILE A 81 38.18 -11.34 -1.91
N ASN A 82 39.35 -10.79 -1.56
CA ASN A 82 39.49 -9.96 -0.36
C ASN A 82 38.97 -8.53 -0.60
N THR A 83 38.52 -7.83 0.44
CA THR A 83 37.94 -6.48 0.40
C THR A 83 38.84 -5.46 -0.29
N ASN A 84 40.16 -5.55 -0.10
CA ASN A 84 41.12 -4.66 -0.78
C ASN A 84 41.26 -4.98 -2.28
N ASN A 85 41.27 -6.27 -2.64
CA ASN A 85 41.30 -6.70 -4.04
C ASN A 85 40.00 -6.33 -4.76
N LEU A 86 38.87 -6.40 -4.06
CA LEU A 86 37.57 -5.97 -4.56
C LEU A 86 37.56 -4.47 -4.88
N ILE A 87 38.11 -3.63 -3.99
CA ILE A 87 38.25 -2.19 -4.25
C ILE A 87 39.17 -1.97 -5.46
N TYR A 88 40.29 -2.70 -5.56
CA TYR A 88 41.22 -2.61 -6.69
C TYR A 88 40.55 -2.99 -8.02
N GLU A 89 39.76 -4.06 -8.07
CA GLU A 89 39.00 -4.43 -9.28
C GLU A 89 37.96 -3.38 -9.67
N ILE A 90 37.30 -2.77 -8.68
CA ILE A 90 36.32 -1.71 -8.93
C ILE A 90 36.99 -0.44 -9.45
N GLU A 91 38.17 -0.09 -8.91
CA GLU A 91 38.96 1.04 -9.38
C GLU A 91 39.50 0.81 -10.81
N ASN A 92 39.87 -0.43 -11.15
CA ASN A 92 40.28 -0.82 -12.51
C ASN A 92 39.15 -0.68 -13.54
N LEU A 93 37.89 -0.71 -13.12
CA LEU A 93 36.73 -0.41 -13.96
C LEU A 93 36.45 1.10 -14.11
N GLY A 94 37.36 1.95 -13.60
CA GLY A 94 37.28 3.41 -13.69
C GLY A 94 36.38 4.06 -12.62
N ILE A 95 36.03 3.32 -11.56
CA ILE A 95 35.13 3.78 -10.49
C ILE A 95 35.94 4.03 -9.23
N LYS A 96 36.12 5.30 -8.86
CA LYS A 96 36.77 5.63 -7.58
C LYS A 96 35.83 5.34 -6.41
N THR A 97 36.18 4.35 -5.60
CA THR A 97 35.44 3.99 -4.38
C THR A 97 36.24 4.22 -3.12
N SER A 98 35.56 4.48 -2.01
CA SER A 98 36.17 4.43 -0.67
C SER A 98 35.38 3.46 0.20
N PHE A 99 36.10 2.61 0.93
CA PHE A 99 35.52 1.66 1.87
C PHE A 99 34.73 2.39 2.97
N ILE A 100 33.52 1.90 3.29
CA ILE A 100 32.72 2.39 4.43
C ILE A 100 32.71 1.35 5.54
N SER A 101 32.25 0.13 5.24
CA SER A 101 32.13 -0.96 6.21
C SER A 101 32.03 -2.31 5.51
N SER A 102 32.39 -3.39 6.20
CA SER A 102 32.15 -4.77 5.77
C SER A 102 31.49 -5.55 6.88
N GLU A 103 30.35 -6.17 6.59
CA GLU A 103 29.55 -7.00 7.50
C GLU A 103 29.67 -8.46 7.07
N ILE A 104 30.14 -9.36 7.95
CA ILE A 104 30.14 -10.80 7.68
C ILE A 104 28.70 -11.33 7.84
N LEU A 105 28.20 -12.05 6.84
CA LEU A 105 26.82 -12.54 6.78
C LEU A 105 26.64 -13.88 7.50
N TYR A 106 27.68 -14.73 7.59
CA TYR A 106 27.65 -15.98 8.37
C TYR A 106 29.05 -16.40 8.86
N GLU A 107 29.14 -16.71 10.16
CA GLU A 107 30.14 -17.60 10.74
C GLU A 107 29.49 -18.32 11.93
N THR A 108 29.33 -19.64 11.83
CA THR A 108 29.09 -20.48 13.01
C THR A 108 30.39 -21.21 13.30
N CYS A 109 31.10 -20.74 14.33
CA CYS A 109 31.65 -21.53 15.43
C CYS A 109 32.45 -20.57 16.35
N ASP A 110 31.97 -20.47 17.58
CA ASP A 110 32.61 -19.97 18.79
C ASP A 110 33.10 -18.51 18.90
N ASN A 111 32.37 -17.79 19.75
CA ASN A 111 32.81 -16.72 20.65
C ASN A 111 33.64 -15.56 20.07
N LYS A 112 32.92 -14.50 19.64
CA LYS A 112 33.00 -13.14 20.24
C LYS A 112 31.98 -12.19 19.58
N ASN A 113 31.18 -11.54 20.42
CA ASN A 113 30.05 -10.68 20.09
C ASN A 113 30.39 -9.49 19.17
N THR A 114 29.59 -9.27 18.12
CA THR A 114 29.35 -7.91 17.58
C THR A 114 27.97 -7.46 18.03
N THR A 115 27.93 -6.67 19.10
CA THR A 115 26.70 -6.17 19.71
C THR A 115 26.18 -4.93 18.98
N LYS A 116 24.94 -4.99 18.48
CA LYS A 116 24.24 -3.80 17.95
C LYS A 116 23.95 -2.83 19.11
N GLU A 117 24.50 -1.62 19.05
CA GLU A 117 24.18 -0.55 20.01
C GLU A 117 22.79 0.04 19.72
N LYS A 118 21.97 0.19 20.75
CA LYS A 118 20.69 0.92 20.74
C LYS A 118 20.77 2.13 21.67
N ILE A 119 19.99 3.15 21.38
CA ILE A 119 19.89 4.37 22.19
C ILE A 119 18.52 4.37 22.86
N ILE A 120 18.46 4.58 24.17
CA ILE A 120 17.23 4.81 24.94
C ILE A 120 17.24 6.21 25.56
N LYS A 121 16.06 6.81 25.69
CA LYS A 121 15.87 8.05 26.44
C LYS A 121 14.95 7.79 27.63
N LEU A 122 15.40 8.17 28.82
CA LEU A 122 14.67 8.06 30.07
C LEU A 122 14.47 9.45 30.65
N LYS A 123 13.30 9.72 31.21
CA LYS A 123 13.08 10.87 32.09
C LYS A 123 13.38 10.43 33.51
N ILE A 124 14.27 11.14 34.20
CA ILE A 124 14.68 10.82 35.56
C ILE A 124 14.22 11.94 36.49
N THR A 125 13.24 11.64 37.34
CA THR A 125 12.68 12.55 38.32
C THR A 125 13.30 12.33 39.71
N GLY A 126 13.55 13.43 40.44
CA GLY A 126 14.18 13.42 41.76
C GLY A 126 15.63 13.91 41.78
N MET A 127 16.28 14.13 40.63
CA MET A 127 17.60 14.76 40.58
C MET A 127 17.50 16.27 40.84
N THR A 128 18.20 16.78 41.84
CA THR A 128 18.15 18.19 42.28
C THR A 128 19.45 18.97 42.07
N CYS A 129 20.58 18.29 41.85
CA CYS A 129 21.88 18.94 41.72
C CYS A 129 22.83 18.16 40.79
N ALA A 130 23.96 18.79 40.43
CA ALA A 130 24.98 18.19 39.56
C ALA A 130 25.63 16.92 40.16
N SER A 131 25.66 16.78 41.48
CA SER A 131 26.15 15.57 42.14
C SER A 131 25.20 14.38 41.97
N CYS A 132 23.88 14.60 41.93
CA CYS A 132 22.89 13.56 41.57
C CYS A 132 23.12 13.05 40.15
N VAL A 133 23.37 13.96 39.21
CA VAL A 133 23.64 13.64 37.80
C VAL A 133 24.88 12.77 37.68
N ASN A 134 25.98 13.18 38.32
CA ASN A 134 27.24 12.46 38.24
C ASN A 134 27.15 11.06 38.89
N SER A 135 26.42 10.92 40.00
CA SER A 135 26.15 9.63 40.65
C SER A 135 25.40 8.65 39.73
N VAL A 136 24.36 9.11 39.04
CA VAL A 136 23.60 8.27 38.11
C VAL A 136 24.42 7.94 36.85
N GLU A 137 25.14 8.92 36.30
CA GLU A 137 25.96 8.73 35.09
C GLU A 137 27.09 7.72 35.31
N THR A 138 27.80 7.83 36.44
CA THR A 138 28.88 6.89 36.81
C THR A 138 28.35 5.48 37.05
N THR A 139 27.22 5.34 37.75
CA THR A 139 26.59 4.04 38.01
C THR A 139 26.15 3.38 36.69
N LEU A 140 25.55 4.13 35.77
CA LEU A 140 25.10 3.59 34.48
C LEU A 140 26.28 3.25 33.56
N LYS A 141 27.39 4.02 33.61
CA LYS A 141 28.62 3.71 32.86
C LYS A 141 29.35 2.48 33.37
N SER A 142 29.21 2.12 34.65
CA SER A 142 29.83 0.91 35.21
C SER A 142 29.14 -0.40 34.78
N ILE A 143 27.98 -0.33 34.13
CA ILE A 143 27.22 -1.52 33.71
C ILE A 143 27.81 -2.07 32.42
N ASN A 144 28.21 -3.35 32.45
CA ASN A 144 28.71 -4.04 31.28
C ASN A 144 27.65 -4.12 30.19
N GLY A 145 27.85 -3.45 29.04
CA GLY A 145 26.88 -3.36 27.94
C GLY A 145 26.31 -1.96 27.71
N VAL A 146 26.60 -0.98 28.58
CA VAL A 146 26.31 0.45 28.36
C VAL A 146 27.54 1.13 27.74
N THR A 147 27.40 1.71 26.55
CA THR A 147 28.52 2.32 25.79
C THR A 147 28.58 3.83 25.92
N GLY A 148 27.49 4.48 26.35
CA GLY A 148 27.47 5.92 26.59
C GLY A 148 26.26 6.37 27.37
N VAL A 149 26.43 7.38 28.22
CA VAL A 149 25.36 7.97 29.04
C VAL A 149 25.53 9.49 29.00
N ILE A 150 24.44 10.21 28.69
CA ILE A 150 24.39 11.67 28.71
C ILE A 150 23.13 12.07 29.47
N ILE A 151 23.27 12.82 30.56
CA ILE A 151 22.14 13.27 31.38
C ILE A 151 22.06 14.80 31.35
N ASN A 152 20.86 15.32 31.09
CA ASN A 152 20.57 16.75 31.08
C ASN A 152 19.64 17.11 32.24
N LEU A 153 20.19 17.78 33.25
CA LEU A 153 19.47 18.16 34.48
C LEU A 153 18.30 19.12 34.21
N ALA A 154 18.45 20.07 33.27
CA ALA A 154 17.43 21.07 32.99
C ALA A 154 16.15 20.47 32.38
N THR A 155 16.31 19.41 31.57
CA THR A 155 15.20 18.69 30.93
C THR A 155 14.78 17.43 31.70
N LYS A 156 15.54 17.05 32.74
CA LYS A 156 15.38 15.79 33.48
C LYS A 156 15.46 14.56 32.57
N GLU A 157 16.23 14.64 31.48
CA GLU A 157 16.36 13.57 30.47
C GLU A 157 17.74 12.90 30.54
N ALA A 158 17.77 11.58 30.41
CA ALA A 158 18.97 10.76 30.26
C ALA A 158 18.92 10.00 28.94
N LYS A 159 19.98 10.10 28.16
CA LYS A 159 20.19 9.37 26.90
C LYS A 159 21.27 8.31 27.14
N ILE A 160 20.92 7.04 26.98
CA ILE A 160 21.78 5.90 27.27
C ILE A 160 21.96 5.08 25.98
N ASN A 161 23.20 4.85 25.58
CA ASN A 161 23.56 3.91 24.53
C ASN A 161 23.90 2.57 25.18
N TYR A 162 23.22 1.50 24.80
CA TYR A 162 23.39 0.18 25.41
C TYR A 162 23.19 -0.94 24.38
N CYS A 163 23.72 -2.12 24.70
CA CYS A 163 23.62 -3.32 23.89
C CYS A 163 22.49 -4.22 24.44
N PRO A 164 21.34 -4.37 23.75
CA PRO A 164 20.20 -5.15 24.22
C PRO A 164 20.49 -6.65 24.29
N SER A 165 21.62 -7.10 23.74
CA SER A 165 22.12 -8.48 23.84
C SER A 165 22.80 -8.77 25.18
N ILE A 166 23.25 -7.73 25.90
CA ILE A 166 24.03 -7.84 27.13
C ILE A 166 23.24 -7.31 28.32
N VAL A 167 22.52 -6.20 28.14
CA VAL A 167 21.78 -5.52 29.21
C VAL A 167 20.37 -5.25 28.75
N ASP A 168 19.40 -5.67 29.57
CA ASP A 168 18.01 -5.32 29.34
C ASP A 168 17.69 -3.91 29.87
N ILE A 169 16.74 -3.25 29.22
CA ILE A 169 16.24 -1.91 29.61
C ILE A 169 15.76 -1.93 31.06
N GLN A 170 15.14 -3.04 31.47
CA GLN A 170 14.57 -3.21 32.80
C GLN A 170 15.65 -3.15 33.89
N TYR A 171 16.83 -3.71 33.64
CA TYR A 171 17.96 -3.65 34.57
C TYR A 171 18.48 -2.22 34.76
N LEU A 172 18.53 -1.43 33.69
CA LEU A 172 18.90 -0.01 33.75
C LEU A 172 17.89 0.81 34.58
N ILE A 173 16.59 0.55 34.41
CA ILE A 173 15.53 1.21 35.17
C ILE A 173 15.61 0.85 36.65
N GLN A 174 15.82 -0.43 36.96
CA GLN A 174 15.92 -0.92 38.33
C GLN A 174 17.09 -0.27 39.08
N ILE A 175 18.27 -0.18 38.47
CA ILE A 175 19.44 0.46 39.07
C ILE A 175 19.19 1.94 39.39
N ILE A 176 18.46 2.66 38.52
CA ILE A 176 18.14 4.06 38.77
C ILE A 176 17.13 4.19 39.93
N LYS A 177 16.18 3.24 40.07
CA LYS A 177 15.25 3.17 41.20
C LYS A 177 15.94 2.83 42.52
N ASP A 178 16.89 1.90 42.51
CA ASP A 178 17.68 1.52 43.69
C ASP A 178 18.54 2.70 44.21
N LYS A 179 18.88 3.65 43.33
CA LYS A 179 19.53 4.93 43.69
C LYS A 179 18.57 6.00 44.20
N GLY A 180 17.27 5.68 44.34
CA GLY A 180 16.24 6.58 44.87
C GLY A 180 15.61 7.52 43.85
N TYR A 181 15.79 7.29 42.55
CA TYR A 181 15.22 8.13 41.50
C TYR A 181 14.10 7.42 40.74
N THR A 182 13.08 8.17 40.37
CA THR A 182 11.95 7.66 39.58
C THR A 182 12.24 7.85 38.10
N THR A 183 11.93 6.84 37.28
CA THR A 183 12.23 6.86 35.85
C THR A 183 11.02 6.51 35.00
N GLU A 184 10.81 7.30 33.95
CA GLU A 184 9.81 7.08 32.92
C GLU A 184 10.53 6.93 31.57
N ILE A 185 10.12 5.98 30.74
CA ILE A 185 10.70 5.84 29.39
C ILE A 185 10.13 6.96 28.52
N LEU A 186 11.00 7.77 27.91
CA LEU A 186 10.58 8.80 26.96
C LEU A 186 10.42 8.16 25.58
N ASP A 187 9.15 7.95 25.20
CA ASP A 187 8.62 7.48 23.93
C ASP A 187 9.57 7.57 22.71
N PHE A 188 9.93 6.40 22.16
CA PHE A 188 10.48 6.30 20.80
C PHE A 188 9.38 6.43 19.74
N ASN A 189 8.21 5.82 19.95
CA ASN A 189 7.19 5.69 18.89
C ASN A 189 6.16 6.82 18.83
N ASN A 190 5.74 7.33 19.98
CA ASN A 190 4.80 8.45 20.05
C ASN A 190 5.41 9.71 19.40
N ASN A 191 6.74 9.86 19.49
CA ASN A 191 7.48 10.91 18.82
C ASN A 191 7.67 10.66 17.32
N GLU A 192 7.78 9.42 16.85
CA GLU A 192 7.86 9.12 15.42
C GLU A 192 6.53 9.26 14.69
N GLU A 193 5.42 8.82 15.28
CA GLU A 193 4.07 9.03 14.74
C GLU A 193 3.70 10.51 14.78
N LYS A 194 3.97 11.20 15.90
CA LYS A 194 3.84 12.67 15.96
C LYS A 194 4.78 13.33 14.96
N ARG A 195 6.05 12.91 14.78
CA ARG A 195 6.97 13.49 13.77
C ARG A 195 6.52 13.25 12.34
N LYS A 196 5.97 12.07 12.01
CA LYS A 196 5.39 11.78 10.68
C LYS A 196 4.15 12.65 10.42
N ASN A 197 3.25 12.79 11.40
CA ASN A 197 2.07 13.66 11.27
C ASN A 197 2.45 15.15 11.26
N PHE A 198 3.47 15.54 12.02
CA PHE A 198 3.97 16.93 12.12
C PHE A 198 4.78 17.34 10.88
N SER A 199 5.54 16.43 10.26
CA SER A 199 6.23 16.69 8.98
C SER A 199 5.26 16.80 7.80
N LYS A 200 4.17 16.01 7.79
CA LYS A 200 3.13 16.05 6.74
C LYS A 200 2.25 17.30 6.83
N THR A 201 1.78 17.67 8.03
CA THR A 201 1.04 18.94 8.26
C THR A 201 1.90 20.17 7.95
N LYS A 202 3.22 20.11 8.21
CA LYS A 202 4.18 21.15 7.80
C LYS A 202 4.23 21.36 6.30
N CYS A 203 4.16 20.30 5.48
CA CYS A 203 4.20 20.44 4.02
C CYS A 203 2.95 21.18 3.49
N THR A 204 1.75 20.74 3.89
CA THR A 204 0.49 21.39 3.51
C THR A 204 0.44 22.85 4.00
N LYS A 205 0.88 23.10 5.23
CA LYS A 205 0.99 24.46 5.79
C LYS A 205 2.03 25.31 5.05
N SER A 206 3.15 24.72 4.62
CA SER A 206 4.17 25.43 3.83
C SER A 206 3.61 25.88 2.48
N TRP A 207 2.91 25.01 1.74
CA TRP A 207 2.30 25.37 0.47
C TRP A 207 1.15 26.37 0.63
N ARG A 208 0.33 26.24 1.68
CA ARG A 208 -0.67 27.25 2.06
C ARG A 208 -0.02 28.61 2.29
N ASN A 209 1.06 28.66 3.07
CA ASN A 209 1.76 29.90 3.37
C ASN A 209 2.41 30.50 2.11
N SER A 210 3.00 29.67 1.24
CA SER A 210 3.51 30.12 -0.06
C SER A 210 2.41 30.70 -0.94
N PHE A 211 1.26 30.05 -1.04
CA PHE A 211 0.11 30.56 -1.79
C PHE A 211 -0.41 31.89 -1.23
N ILE A 212 -0.58 31.99 0.10
CA ILE A 212 -1.03 33.24 0.75
C ILE A 212 -0.01 34.36 0.48
N LYS A 213 1.30 34.09 0.59
CA LYS A 213 2.34 35.08 0.26
C LYS A 213 2.25 35.52 -1.21
N CYS A 214 2.10 34.58 -2.15
CA CYS A 214 1.88 34.88 -3.58
C CYS A 214 0.67 35.80 -3.78
N LEU A 215 -0.44 35.51 -3.10
CA LEU A 215 -1.70 36.24 -3.23
C LEU A 215 -1.60 37.67 -2.65
N ILE A 216 -0.90 37.84 -1.53
CA ILE A 216 -0.63 39.15 -0.90
C ILE A 216 0.13 40.08 -1.85
N PHE A 217 1.07 39.57 -2.66
CA PHE A 217 1.82 40.39 -3.62
C PHE A 217 1.14 40.51 -4.98
N THR A 218 0.42 39.47 -5.43
CA THR A 218 -0.23 39.46 -6.75
C THR A 218 -1.46 40.37 -6.79
N ILE A 219 -2.28 40.42 -5.73
CA ILE A 219 -3.48 41.28 -5.72
C ILE A 219 -3.14 42.78 -5.87
N PRO A 220 -2.21 43.35 -5.08
CA PRO A 220 -1.78 44.73 -5.26
C PRO A 220 -1.20 44.98 -6.65
N LEU A 221 -0.43 44.02 -7.18
CA LEU A 221 0.14 44.14 -8.52
C LEU A 221 -0.95 44.23 -9.61
N LEU A 222 -1.97 43.35 -9.55
CA LEU A 222 -3.13 43.42 -10.45
C LEU A 222 -3.86 44.76 -10.34
N PHE A 223 -4.02 45.25 -9.11
CA PHE A 223 -4.66 46.52 -8.86
C PHE A 223 -3.88 47.67 -9.51
N PHE A 224 -2.56 47.75 -9.32
CA PHE A 224 -1.74 48.83 -9.86
C PHE A 224 -1.59 48.77 -11.39
N GLU A 225 -1.50 47.60 -12.01
CA GLU A 225 -1.37 47.48 -13.48
C GLU A 225 -2.71 47.70 -14.23
N LYS A 226 -3.84 47.20 -13.71
CA LYS A 226 -5.11 47.13 -14.47
C LYS A 226 -6.19 48.09 -14.01
N ILE A 227 -6.25 48.36 -12.70
CA ILE A 227 -7.35 49.08 -12.08
C ILE A 227 -6.95 50.53 -11.81
N ALA A 228 -5.80 50.75 -11.19
CA ALA A 228 -5.29 52.06 -10.82
C ALA A 228 -5.16 53.05 -12.01
N PRO A 229 -4.73 52.64 -13.22
CA PRO A 229 -4.62 53.55 -14.36
C PRO A 229 -5.97 54.12 -14.84
N LYS A 230 -7.08 53.45 -14.51
CA LYS A 230 -8.44 53.94 -14.82
C LYS A 230 -8.87 55.09 -13.89
N PHE A 231 -8.23 55.23 -12.74
CA PHE A 231 -8.48 56.33 -11.81
C PHE A 231 -7.67 57.57 -12.19
N LYS A 232 -8.38 58.68 -12.49
CA LYS A 232 -7.78 59.99 -12.81
C LYS A 232 -6.70 60.48 -11.83
N PRO A 233 -6.83 60.38 -10.48
CA PRO A 233 -5.80 60.86 -9.57
C PRO A 233 -4.49 60.04 -9.65
N TYR A 234 -4.58 58.72 -9.76
CA TYR A 234 -3.42 57.85 -9.93
C TYR A 234 -2.74 58.08 -11.28
N ASN A 235 -3.51 58.23 -12.37
CA ASN A 235 -2.97 58.52 -13.69
C ASN A 235 -2.26 59.90 -13.75
N LYS A 236 -2.68 60.88 -12.94
CA LYS A 236 -1.94 62.12 -12.75
C LYS A 236 -0.60 61.87 -12.04
N ILE A 237 -0.61 61.18 -10.90
CA ILE A 237 0.59 60.88 -10.11
C ILE A 237 1.62 60.10 -10.93
N ASP A 238 1.18 59.06 -11.63
CA ASP A 238 1.98 58.15 -12.43
C ASP A 238 2.57 58.80 -13.69
N ASN A 239 1.96 59.89 -14.18
CA ASN A 239 2.53 60.73 -15.24
C ASN A 239 3.39 61.89 -14.71
N THR A 240 3.22 62.30 -13.45
CA THR A 240 3.99 63.41 -12.83
C THR A 240 5.28 62.97 -12.14
N ILE A 241 5.33 61.75 -11.58
CA ILE A 241 6.52 61.22 -10.90
C ILE A 241 7.33 60.42 -11.92
N ILE A 242 8.15 61.13 -12.70
CA ILE A 242 9.11 60.55 -13.64
C ILE A 242 10.49 60.64 -12.98
N PHE A 243 11.03 59.52 -12.46
CA PHE A 243 12.36 59.51 -11.84
C PHE A 243 13.48 59.70 -12.88
N PHE A 244 13.33 59.08 -14.04
CA PHE A 244 14.14 59.24 -15.25
C PHE A 244 13.22 59.27 -16.48
N PRO A 245 13.54 60.02 -17.53
CA PRO A 245 12.72 60.05 -18.74
C PRO A 245 12.58 58.62 -19.32
N GLY A 246 11.35 58.11 -19.38
CA GLY A 246 11.02 56.73 -19.79
C GLY A 246 10.77 55.72 -18.67
N LEU A 247 10.93 56.09 -17.40
CA LEU A 247 10.67 55.23 -16.24
C LEU A 247 9.42 55.69 -15.47
N PHE A 248 8.33 54.94 -15.55
CA PHE A 248 7.05 55.27 -14.89
C PHE A 248 6.96 54.65 -13.49
N PHE A 249 6.27 55.34 -12.58
CA PHE A 249 6.12 54.90 -11.18
C PHE A 249 5.43 53.53 -11.08
N GLY A 250 4.37 53.30 -11.86
CA GLY A 250 3.65 52.02 -11.90
C GLY A 250 4.51 50.83 -12.31
N ASP A 251 5.44 51.01 -13.26
CA ASP A 251 6.32 49.94 -13.73
C ASP A 251 7.37 49.55 -12.67
N ILE A 252 7.93 50.53 -11.95
CA ILE A 252 8.85 50.27 -10.83
C ILE A 252 8.14 49.53 -9.71
N LEU A 253 6.91 49.97 -9.38
CA LEU A 253 6.10 49.35 -8.34
C LEU A 253 5.76 47.89 -8.70
N SER A 254 5.43 47.64 -9.96
CA SER A 254 5.19 46.28 -10.46
C SER A 254 6.45 45.41 -10.41
N LEU A 255 7.62 45.94 -10.75
CA LEU A 255 8.91 45.24 -10.60
C LEU A 255 9.18 44.87 -9.12
N ILE A 256 9.00 45.82 -8.19
CA ILE A 256 9.23 45.58 -6.75
C ILE A 256 8.29 44.50 -6.21
N LEU A 257 7.01 44.53 -6.61
CA LEU A 257 6.01 43.55 -6.18
C LEU A 257 6.25 42.15 -6.78
N THR A 258 6.86 42.05 -7.97
CA THR A 258 7.15 40.76 -8.62
C THR A 258 8.39 40.06 -8.10
N LEU A 259 9.44 40.80 -7.71
CA LEU A 259 10.69 40.23 -7.19
C LEU A 259 10.51 39.17 -6.08
N PRO A 260 9.72 39.41 -5.01
CA PRO A 260 9.54 38.41 -3.95
C PRO A 260 8.78 37.17 -4.42
N ILE A 261 7.89 37.30 -5.40
CA ILE A 261 7.17 36.16 -5.98
C ILE A 261 8.15 35.34 -6.85
N GLN A 262 8.82 36.01 -7.79
CA GLN A 262 9.71 35.40 -8.78
C GLN A 262 10.91 34.71 -8.12
N PHE A 263 11.64 35.39 -7.22
CA PHE A 263 12.87 34.87 -6.61
C PHE A 263 12.69 34.29 -5.21
N GLY A 264 11.62 34.65 -4.50
CA GLY A 264 11.33 34.08 -3.18
C GLY A 264 10.59 32.75 -3.27
N ILE A 265 9.40 32.75 -3.87
CA ILE A 265 8.56 31.55 -3.96
C ILE A 265 8.94 30.70 -5.18
N GLY A 266 9.25 31.37 -6.30
CA GLY A 266 9.66 30.74 -7.56
C GLY A 266 10.93 29.89 -7.47
N ILE A 267 11.83 30.17 -6.52
CA ILE A 267 13.11 29.44 -6.38
C ILE A 267 12.95 27.93 -6.20
N ARG A 268 11.84 27.49 -5.59
CA ARG A 268 11.52 26.07 -5.45
C ARG A 268 11.35 25.39 -6.80
N PHE A 269 10.65 26.05 -7.73
CA PHE A 269 10.44 25.55 -9.08
C PHE A 269 11.71 25.62 -9.91
N TYR A 270 12.52 26.68 -9.76
CA TYR A 270 13.79 26.80 -10.49
C TYR A 270 14.80 25.73 -10.11
N LYS A 271 14.93 25.42 -8.81
CA LYS A 271 15.79 24.32 -8.35
C LYS A 271 15.33 22.97 -8.90
N SER A 272 14.01 22.74 -8.95
CA SER A 272 13.42 21.52 -9.53
C SER A 272 13.66 21.42 -11.04
N ALA A 273 13.44 22.52 -11.77
CA ALA A 273 13.66 22.61 -13.21
C ALA A 273 15.14 22.38 -13.57
N PHE A 274 16.06 23.01 -12.85
CA PHE A 274 17.50 22.86 -13.08
C PHE A 274 17.97 21.41 -12.84
N ASN A 275 17.47 20.78 -11.77
CA ASN A 275 17.75 19.36 -11.52
C ASN A 275 17.17 18.47 -12.63
N SER A 276 15.96 18.76 -13.10
CA SER A 276 15.30 18.00 -14.19
C SER A 276 16.11 18.09 -15.49
N LEU A 277 16.56 19.29 -15.85
CA LEU A 277 17.43 19.55 -17.01
C LEU A 277 18.77 18.80 -16.89
N LYS A 278 19.39 18.78 -15.71
CA LYS A 278 20.63 18.02 -15.46
C LYS A 278 20.45 16.52 -15.73
N HIS A 279 19.26 15.99 -15.48
CA HIS A 279 18.91 14.60 -15.75
C HIS A 279 18.39 14.34 -17.17
N LYS A 280 18.38 15.35 -18.06
CA LYS A 280 17.83 15.29 -19.43
C LYS A 280 16.36 14.90 -19.49
N ILE A 281 15.58 15.22 -18.45
CA ILE A 281 14.13 15.00 -18.40
C ILE A 281 13.46 16.37 -18.33
N LEU A 282 12.59 16.67 -19.29
CA LEU A 282 11.78 17.88 -19.28
C LEU A 282 10.51 17.63 -18.46
N THR A 283 10.33 18.42 -17.40
CA THR A 283 9.20 18.31 -16.47
C THR A 283 8.35 19.59 -16.51
N MET A 284 7.16 19.58 -15.91
CA MET A 284 6.29 20.77 -15.89
C MET A 284 6.97 21.99 -15.27
N ASP A 285 7.83 21.79 -14.26
CA ASP A 285 8.57 22.86 -13.62
C ASP A 285 9.52 23.56 -14.61
N THR A 286 10.00 22.87 -15.65
CA THR A 286 10.82 23.47 -16.73
C THR A 286 10.03 24.44 -17.60
N LEU A 287 8.77 24.10 -17.93
CA LEU A 287 7.87 24.97 -18.71
C LEU A 287 7.49 26.22 -17.92
N ILE A 288 7.15 26.03 -16.64
CA ILE A 288 6.83 27.12 -15.70
C ILE A 288 8.03 28.07 -15.56
N CYS A 289 9.21 27.50 -15.32
CA CYS A 289 10.45 28.25 -15.17
C CYS A 289 10.77 29.08 -16.42
N LEU A 290 10.70 28.47 -17.61
CA LEU A 290 10.98 29.17 -18.86
C LEU A 290 9.94 30.27 -19.14
N GLY A 291 8.65 29.98 -18.94
CA GLY A 291 7.58 30.96 -19.14
C GLY A 291 7.69 32.18 -18.21
N THR A 292 7.94 31.96 -16.92
CA THR A 292 8.09 33.07 -15.95
C THR A 292 9.40 33.83 -16.16
N TYR A 293 10.49 33.16 -16.54
CA TYR A 293 11.73 33.87 -16.87
C TYR A 293 11.57 34.70 -18.13
N MET A 294 11.01 34.15 -19.21
CA MET A 294 10.79 34.92 -20.44
C MET A 294 9.93 36.16 -20.17
N ALA A 295 8.78 36.02 -19.51
CA ALA A 295 7.93 37.16 -19.20
C ALA A 295 8.62 38.20 -18.30
N PHE A 296 9.42 37.77 -17.32
CA PHE A 296 10.17 38.67 -16.44
C PHE A 296 11.28 39.42 -17.20
N PHE A 297 12.11 38.70 -17.96
CA PHE A 297 13.21 39.29 -18.74
C PHE A 297 12.69 40.22 -19.84
N PHE A 298 11.61 39.86 -20.55
CA PHE A 298 11.00 40.75 -21.54
C PHE A 298 10.41 42.01 -20.92
N SER A 299 9.86 41.94 -19.70
CA SER A 299 9.34 43.12 -18.99
C SER A 299 10.46 44.08 -18.61
N ILE A 300 11.59 43.56 -18.10
CA ILE A 300 12.78 44.37 -17.82
C ILE A 300 13.35 44.97 -19.11
N LEU A 301 13.44 44.18 -20.19
CA LEU A 301 13.92 44.66 -21.48
C LEU A 301 13.00 45.77 -22.03
N SER A 302 11.69 45.67 -21.86
CA SER A 302 10.75 46.70 -22.29
C SER A 302 10.93 48.00 -21.50
N ILE A 303 11.17 47.92 -20.18
CA ILE A 303 11.51 49.09 -19.37
C ILE A 303 12.82 49.71 -19.86
N LEU A 304 13.85 48.90 -20.11
CA LEU A 304 15.14 49.37 -20.60
C LEU A 304 15.02 50.06 -21.97
N LEU A 305 14.26 49.49 -22.89
CA LEU A 305 13.99 50.07 -24.22
C LEU A 305 13.24 51.40 -24.13
N SER A 306 12.30 51.54 -23.19
CA SER A 306 11.59 52.81 -22.94
C SER A 306 12.53 53.94 -22.48
N ILE A 307 13.58 53.58 -21.72
CA ILE A 307 14.61 54.53 -21.26
C ILE A 307 15.54 54.92 -22.42
N LEU A 308 15.92 53.96 -23.27
CA LEU A 308 16.91 54.18 -24.34
C LEU A 308 16.33 54.84 -25.60
N THR A 309 15.03 54.68 -25.87
CA THR A 309 14.42 55.09 -27.16
C THR A 309 13.57 56.34 -27.00
N TYR A 310 13.90 57.41 -27.74
CA TYR A 310 13.10 58.63 -27.79
C TYR A 310 12.05 58.56 -28.91
N PRO A 311 10.80 59.04 -28.72
CA PRO A 311 10.20 59.60 -27.51
C PRO A 311 9.84 58.55 -26.47
N HIS A 312 10.10 58.87 -25.20
CA HIS A 312 9.82 58.04 -24.04
C HIS A 312 8.32 57.76 -23.88
N LYS A 313 7.91 56.50 -23.94
CA LYS A 313 6.51 56.06 -23.87
C LYS A 313 6.37 54.90 -22.91
N ARG A 314 5.16 54.72 -22.36
CA ARG A 314 4.88 53.66 -21.38
C ARG A 314 5.20 52.27 -21.97
N PRO A 315 6.10 51.49 -21.34
CA PRO A 315 6.43 50.15 -21.80
C PRO A 315 5.25 49.19 -21.57
N THR A 316 5.11 48.19 -22.43
CA THR A 316 4.16 47.11 -22.18
C THR A 316 4.84 46.02 -21.35
N THR A 317 4.61 46.03 -20.04
CA THR A 317 5.16 45.08 -19.08
C THR A 317 4.27 43.84 -18.93
N PHE A 318 4.86 42.71 -18.51
CA PHE A 318 4.23 41.40 -18.33
C PHE A 318 4.42 40.82 -16.93
N PHE A 319 4.73 41.68 -15.96
CA PHE A 319 5.00 41.31 -14.56
C PHE A 319 3.83 40.58 -13.90
N GLU A 320 2.60 40.96 -14.27
CA GLU A 320 1.37 40.26 -13.91
C GLU A 320 1.36 38.79 -14.35
N THR A 321 1.82 38.50 -15.57
CA THR A 321 1.75 37.14 -16.13
C THR A 321 2.60 36.18 -15.30
N CYS A 322 3.80 36.60 -14.87
CA CYS A 322 4.65 35.81 -13.98
C CYS A 322 3.97 35.54 -12.63
N SER A 323 3.38 36.58 -12.04
CA SER A 323 2.81 36.55 -10.70
C SER A 323 1.56 35.68 -10.63
N ILE A 324 0.66 35.84 -11.60
CA ILE A 324 -0.55 35.02 -11.73
C ILE A 324 -0.18 33.55 -11.91
N LEU A 325 0.76 33.25 -12.81
CA LEU A 325 1.16 31.89 -13.11
C LEU A 325 1.71 31.19 -11.87
N LEU A 326 2.66 31.81 -11.16
CA LEU A 326 3.22 31.25 -9.92
C LEU A 326 2.14 31.12 -8.82
N THR A 327 1.20 32.05 -8.74
CA THR A 327 0.09 31.98 -7.78
C THR A 327 -0.84 30.80 -8.07
N PHE A 328 -1.21 30.55 -9.33
CA PHE A 328 -2.06 29.41 -9.66
C PHE A 328 -1.35 28.06 -9.53
N VAL A 329 -0.07 27.98 -9.91
CA VAL A 329 0.71 26.75 -9.72
C VAL A 329 0.87 26.42 -8.23
N THR A 330 1.16 27.42 -7.38
CA THR A 330 1.26 27.21 -5.93
C THR A 330 -0.07 26.83 -5.30
N LEU A 331 -1.19 27.39 -5.79
CA LEU A 331 -2.54 26.97 -5.41
C LEU A 331 -2.80 25.51 -5.80
N GLY A 332 -2.46 25.10 -7.02
CA GLY A 332 -2.59 23.72 -7.49
C GLY A 332 -1.82 22.74 -6.60
N ARG A 333 -0.56 23.07 -6.25
CA ARG A 333 0.26 22.27 -5.31
C ARG A 333 -0.31 22.25 -3.90
N TYR A 334 -0.97 23.32 -3.45
CA TYR A 334 -1.65 23.33 -2.16
C TYR A 334 -2.87 22.38 -2.16
N ILE A 335 -3.73 22.44 -3.19
CA ILE A 335 -4.89 21.55 -3.32
C ILE A 335 -4.45 20.09 -3.40
N GLU A 336 -3.41 19.80 -4.20
CA GLU A 336 -2.82 18.46 -4.32
C GLU A 336 -2.38 17.90 -2.94
N ASN A 337 -1.60 18.67 -2.19
CA ASN A 337 -1.10 18.23 -0.89
C ASN A 337 -2.23 18.17 0.16
N LYS A 338 -3.26 19.01 0.05
CA LYS A 338 -4.44 18.94 0.90
C LYS A 338 -5.24 17.66 0.65
N ALA A 339 -5.43 17.27 -0.61
CA ALA A 339 -6.10 16.01 -0.97
C ALA A 339 -5.31 14.79 -0.48
N LYS A 340 -3.98 14.77 -0.72
CA LYS A 340 -3.07 13.73 -0.20
C LYS A 340 -3.07 13.65 1.33
N SER A 341 -3.20 14.78 2.02
CA SER A 341 -3.20 14.81 3.48
C SER A 341 -4.43 14.11 4.08
N ARG A 342 -5.62 14.28 3.50
CA ARG A 342 -6.86 13.68 4.00
C ARG A 342 -6.84 12.16 3.95
N THR A 343 -6.33 11.58 2.86
CA THR A 343 -6.22 10.12 2.73
C THR A 343 -5.20 9.54 3.70
N THR A 344 -4.10 10.27 3.95
CA THR A 344 -3.14 9.85 4.97
C THR A 344 -3.66 10.00 6.41
N GLU A 345 -4.68 10.85 6.63
CA GLU A 345 -5.31 11.01 7.94
C GLU A 345 -6.16 9.79 8.30
N ALA A 346 -6.95 9.27 7.36
CA ALA A 346 -7.68 8.01 7.53
C ALA A 346 -6.73 6.85 7.88
N LEU A 347 -5.56 6.80 7.24
CA LEU A 347 -4.53 5.81 7.57
C LEU A 347 -3.89 6.01 8.94
N SER A 348 -3.67 7.27 9.35
CA SER A 348 -3.18 7.56 10.70
C SER A 348 -4.18 7.16 11.79
N LYS A 349 -5.49 7.22 11.50
CA LYS A 349 -6.52 6.69 12.41
C LYS A 349 -6.40 5.17 12.56
N LEU A 350 -6.16 4.44 11.47
CA LEU A 350 -5.90 3.00 11.53
C LEU A 350 -4.64 2.66 12.34
N MET A 351 -3.57 3.45 12.20
CA MET A 351 -2.35 3.29 13.02
C MET A 351 -2.62 3.51 14.52
N SER A 352 -3.51 4.46 14.86
CA SER A 352 -3.86 4.72 16.26
C SER A 352 -4.70 3.62 16.91
N LEU A 353 -5.14 2.60 16.15
CA LEU A 353 -5.89 1.46 16.69
C LEU A 353 -4.98 0.46 17.41
N SER A 354 -3.71 0.30 17.02
CA SER A 354 -2.79 -0.54 17.79
C SER A 354 -2.35 0.19 19.07
N PRO A 355 -2.51 -0.40 20.27
CA PRO A 355 -1.98 0.17 21.50
C PRO A 355 -0.44 0.11 21.53
N SER A 356 0.18 1.08 22.20
CA SER A 356 1.65 1.15 22.36
C SER A 356 2.17 0.20 23.44
N PHE A 357 1.31 -0.19 24.38
CA PHE A 357 1.64 -1.01 25.54
C PHE A 357 0.67 -2.18 25.67
N ALA A 358 1.15 -3.26 26.27
CA ALA A 358 0.40 -4.46 26.60
C ALA A 358 0.77 -4.92 28.01
N THR A 359 -0.18 -5.47 28.74
CA THR A 359 0.08 -6.04 30.07
C THR A 359 0.24 -7.54 29.92
N ILE A 360 1.39 -8.10 30.32
CA ILE A 360 1.66 -9.55 30.28
C ILE A 360 1.86 -10.12 31.68
N TYR A 361 1.66 -11.43 31.81
CA TYR A 361 2.15 -12.16 32.98
C TYR A 361 3.58 -12.64 32.80
N ILE A 362 4.39 -12.50 33.85
CA ILE A 362 5.69 -13.15 33.95
C ILE A 362 5.59 -14.21 35.05
N ASN A 363 5.95 -15.45 34.70
CA ASN A 363 6.13 -16.51 35.69
C ASN A 363 7.48 -16.31 36.36
N ASP A 364 7.48 -15.87 37.62
CA ASP A 364 8.66 -15.87 38.47
C ASP A 364 8.96 -17.34 38.82
N THR A 365 10.18 -17.82 38.57
CA THR A 365 10.53 -19.25 38.78
C THR A 365 10.48 -19.67 40.25
N ASP A 366 10.46 -18.71 41.18
CA ASP A 366 10.66 -18.96 42.62
C ASP A 366 9.41 -18.71 43.48
N THR A 367 8.32 -18.16 42.94
CA THR A 367 7.06 -17.98 43.68
C THR A 367 5.85 -18.21 42.79
N SER A 368 4.85 -18.94 43.28
CA SER A 368 3.55 -19.16 42.61
C SER A 368 2.67 -17.90 42.57
N THR A 369 3.26 -16.74 42.32
CA THR A 369 2.56 -15.46 42.18
C THR A 369 2.79 -14.90 40.79
N LYS A 370 1.72 -14.81 40.00
CA LYS A 370 1.74 -14.18 38.67
C LYS A 370 1.83 -12.66 38.85
N LYS A 371 2.93 -12.03 38.43
CA LYS A 371 3.06 -10.56 38.41
C LYS A 371 2.63 -10.00 37.07
N GLU A 372 1.82 -8.95 37.09
CA GLU A 372 1.43 -8.18 35.91
C GLU A 372 2.55 -7.20 35.55
N LEU A 373 2.99 -7.20 34.29
CA LEU A 373 4.03 -6.30 33.81
C LEU A 373 3.60 -5.63 32.51
N VAL A 374 3.64 -4.30 32.49
CA VAL A 374 3.33 -3.49 31.31
C VAL A 374 4.58 -3.43 30.42
N VAL A 375 4.48 -4.01 29.23
CA VAL A 375 5.53 -4.06 28.21
C VAL A 375 5.14 -3.27 26.97
N LEU A 376 6.12 -2.94 26.14
CA LEU A 376 5.85 -2.37 24.82
C LEU A 376 5.20 -3.44 23.93
N THR A 377 4.24 -3.05 23.10
CA THR A 377 3.61 -3.97 22.13
C THR A 377 4.66 -4.61 21.21
N GLU A 378 5.73 -3.88 20.89
CA GLU A 378 6.86 -4.40 20.11
C GLU A 378 7.65 -5.49 20.83
N SER A 379 7.65 -5.56 22.15
CA SER A 379 8.35 -6.61 22.90
C SER A 379 7.57 -7.92 23.00
N LEU A 380 6.27 -7.92 22.68
CA LEU A 380 5.44 -9.13 22.70
C LEU A 380 6.01 -10.21 21.78
N LYS A 381 5.96 -11.44 22.29
CA LYS A 381 6.33 -12.66 21.57
C LYS A 381 5.11 -13.57 21.46
N THR A 382 5.17 -14.47 20.48
CA THR A 382 4.20 -15.55 20.34
C THR A 382 4.28 -16.46 21.55
N GLY A 383 3.13 -16.74 22.17
CA GLY A 383 3.02 -17.55 23.39
C GLY A 383 2.84 -16.74 24.67
N ASP A 384 3.08 -15.43 24.65
CA ASP A 384 2.88 -14.56 25.83
C ASP A 384 1.39 -14.51 26.20
N THR A 385 1.09 -14.52 27.50
CA THR A 385 -0.27 -14.33 28.00
C THR A 385 -0.50 -12.86 28.31
N VAL A 386 -1.38 -12.23 27.54
CA VAL A 386 -1.71 -10.81 27.66
C VAL A 386 -3.05 -10.65 28.40
N ILE A 387 -3.09 -9.69 29.31
CA ILE A 387 -4.28 -9.30 30.07
C ILE A 387 -4.90 -8.10 29.38
N VAL A 388 -6.21 -8.15 29.16
CA VAL A 388 -6.96 -7.04 28.57
C VAL A 388 -8.04 -6.59 29.54
N HIS A 389 -7.99 -5.33 29.96
CA HIS A 389 -9.02 -4.76 30.83
C HIS A 389 -10.18 -4.19 30.00
N PRO A 390 -11.36 -3.96 30.60
CA PRO A 390 -12.46 -3.26 29.93
C PRO A 390 -12.00 -1.87 29.45
N GLY A 391 -12.23 -1.57 28.17
CA GLY A 391 -11.81 -0.32 27.51
C GLY A 391 -10.44 -0.39 26.83
N ASP A 392 -9.63 -1.42 27.12
CA ASP A 392 -8.32 -1.57 26.48
C ASP A 392 -8.43 -2.00 25.02
N LYS A 393 -7.46 -1.58 24.22
CA LYS A 393 -7.30 -2.08 22.85
C LYS A 393 -6.45 -3.34 22.89
N ILE A 394 -6.77 -4.29 22.03
CA ILE A 394 -6.03 -5.54 21.94
C ILE A 394 -4.70 -5.30 21.19
N PRO A 395 -3.54 -5.63 21.79
CA PRO A 395 -2.22 -5.31 21.22
C PRO A 395 -1.79 -6.24 20.09
N ALA A 396 -2.17 -7.51 20.13
CA ALA A 396 -1.71 -8.57 19.24
C ALA A 396 -2.84 -9.55 18.91
N ASP A 397 -2.66 -10.40 17.89
CA ASP A 397 -3.65 -11.43 17.58
C ASP A 397 -3.44 -12.63 18.52
N GLY A 398 -4.53 -13.28 18.93
CA GLY A 398 -4.42 -14.39 19.87
C GLY A 398 -5.72 -15.13 20.16
N ILE A 399 -5.65 -16.09 21.09
CA ILE A 399 -6.78 -16.94 21.50
C ILE A 399 -7.06 -16.71 22.99
N ILE A 400 -8.32 -16.49 23.34
CA ILE A 400 -8.77 -16.30 24.72
C ILE A 400 -8.56 -17.61 25.50
N ILE A 401 -7.82 -17.53 26.62
CA ILE A 401 -7.55 -18.66 27.52
C ILE A 401 -8.52 -18.64 28.70
N SER A 402 -8.79 -17.46 29.25
CA SER A 402 -9.59 -17.30 30.45
C SER A 402 -10.37 -15.97 30.43
N GLY A 403 -11.57 -15.98 31.00
CA GLY A 403 -12.48 -14.83 31.01
C GLY A 403 -13.38 -14.74 29.78
N GLU A 404 -14.46 -13.98 29.91
CA GLU A 404 -15.45 -13.78 28.86
C GLU A 404 -15.58 -12.29 28.55
N SER A 405 -15.71 -11.98 27.26
CA SER A 405 -15.97 -10.64 26.76
C SER A 405 -16.82 -10.72 25.50
N TYR A 406 -17.55 -9.67 25.19
CA TYR A 406 -18.42 -9.53 24.01
C TYR A 406 -17.63 -9.38 22.68
N ILE A 407 -16.50 -10.07 22.53
CA ILE A 407 -15.63 -9.97 21.36
C ILE A 407 -15.73 -11.28 20.57
N ASN A 408 -16.73 -11.34 19.67
CA ASN A 408 -17.00 -12.40 18.69
C ASN A 408 -17.16 -13.85 19.20
N GLU A 409 -18.02 -14.62 18.53
CA GLU A 409 -18.34 -16.03 18.87
C GLU A 409 -17.19 -17.04 18.64
N ARG A 410 -16.03 -16.56 18.19
CA ARG A 410 -14.82 -17.35 18.01
C ARG A 410 -13.86 -16.87 19.08
N SER A 411 -13.28 -17.77 19.86
CA SER A 411 -12.30 -17.47 20.92
C SER A 411 -11.01 -16.79 20.42
N GLU A 412 -10.99 -16.25 19.21
CA GLU A 412 -9.90 -15.48 18.61
C GLU A 412 -10.13 -13.98 18.77
N VAL A 413 -9.07 -13.29 19.18
CA VAL A 413 -9.01 -11.83 19.27
C VAL A 413 -7.99 -11.26 18.30
N TYR A 414 -8.27 -10.07 17.77
CA TYR A 414 -7.44 -9.42 16.76
C TYR A 414 -6.89 -8.08 17.25
N SER A 415 -5.67 -7.76 16.84
CA SER A 415 -5.01 -6.49 17.16
C SER A 415 -5.85 -5.30 16.68
N GLY A 416 -6.02 -4.31 17.56
CA GLY A 416 -6.75 -3.06 17.29
C GLY A 416 -8.24 -3.07 17.60
N THR A 417 -8.84 -4.22 17.93
CA THR A 417 -10.21 -4.24 18.47
C THR A 417 -10.24 -3.70 19.90
N VAL A 418 -11.37 -3.09 20.28
CA VAL A 418 -11.57 -2.55 21.63
C VAL A 418 -12.29 -3.60 22.47
N ASN A 419 -11.76 -3.88 23.65
CA ASN A 419 -12.50 -4.63 24.65
C ASN A 419 -13.56 -3.74 25.29
N TYR A 420 -14.83 -4.12 25.20
CA TYR A 420 -15.92 -3.34 25.78
C TYR A 420 -16.21 -3.70 27.24
N THR A 421 -16.34 -4.99 27.53
CA THR A 421 -16.77 -5.50 28.83
C THR A 421 -16.01 -6.76 29.21
N GLY A 422 -15.80 -6.96 30.51
CA GLY A 422 -15.08 -8.13 31.02
C GLY A 422 -13.56 -7.99 30.95
N ARG A 423 -12.89 -8.67 31.86
CA ARG A 423 -11.44 -8.87 31.82
C ARG A 423 -11.22 -10.27 31.26
N PHE A 424 -10.33 -10.39 30.29
CA PHE A 424 -9.94 -11.69 29.77
C PHE A 424 -8.43 -11.75 29.55
N GLU A 425 -7.92 -12.96 29.54
CA GLU A 425 -6.54 -13.28 29.26
C GLU A 425 -6.49 -14.04 27.95
N PHE A 426 -5.59 -13.65 27.06
CA PHE A 426 -5.43 -14.32 25.78
C PHE A 426 -3.96 -14.66 25.53
N GLN A 427 -3.72 -15.77 24.84
CA GLN A 427 -2.39 -16.16 24.39
C GLN A 427 -2.10 -15.53 23.03
N VAL A 428 -0.98 -14.82 22.93
CA VAL A 428 -0.55 -14.20 21.66
C VAL A 428 -0.18 -15.28 20.66
N THR A 429 -0.89 -15.34 19.52
CA THR A 429 -0.57 -16.24 18.41
C THR A 429 0.29 -15.54 17.37
N LYS A 430 0.05 -14.24 17.11
CA LYS A 430 0.85 -13.42 16.18
C LYS A 430 1.16 -12.07 16.82
N ALA A 431 2.44 -11.70 16.85
CA ALA A 431 2.94 -10.46 17.42
C ALA A 431 3.66 -9.60 16.36
N ARG A 432 3.84 -8.30 16.66
CA ARG A 432 4.61 -7.34 15.85
C ARG A 432 4.08 -7.22 14.41
N GLU A 433 4.97 -7.29 13.41
CA GLU A 433 4.68 -7.18 11.98
C GLU A 433 3.73 -8.27 11.46
N ASN A 434 3.57 -9.36 12.20
CA ASN A 434 2.75 -10.51 11.80
C ASN A 434 1.28 -10.40 12.23
N THR A 435 0.88 -9.33 12.93
CA THR A 435 -0.53 -9.10 13.28
C THR A 435 -1.34 -8.75 12.02
N LYS A 436 -2.63 -9.12 11.97
CA LYS A 436 -3.52 -8.78 10.84
C LYS A 436 -3.54 -7.29 10.55
N LEU A 437 -3.56 -6.45 11.59
CA LEU A 437 -3.56 -5.00 11.45
C LEU A 437 -2.23 -4.48 10.88
N SER A 438 -1.09 -4.98 11.33
CA SER A 438 0.22 -4.61 10.76
C SER A 438 0.36 -5.04 9.30
N GLN A 439 -0.16 -6.20 8.93
CA GLN A 439 -0.22 -6.65 7.53
C GLN A 439 -1.05 -5.67 6.68
N ILE A 440 -2.25 -5.29 7.13
CA ILE A 440 -3.08 -4.30 6.43
C ILE A 440 -2.34 -2.97 6.27
N LEU A 441 -1.67 -2.48 7.33
CA LEU A 441 -0.90 -1.23 7.28
C LEU A 441 0.26 -1.30 6.27
N TYR A 442 0.97 -2.43 6.24
CA TYR A 442 2.04 -2.68 5.27
C TYR A 442 1.51 -2.64 3.83
N LEU A 443 0.41 -3.34 3.57
CA LEU A 443 -0.23 -3.41 2.24
C LEU A 443 -0.66 -2.03 1.73
N VAL A 444 -1.25 -1.18 2.59
CA VAL A 444 -1.61 0.18 2.17
C VAL A 444 -0.39 1.05 1.91
N GLN A 445 0.67 0.93 2.73
CA GLN A 445 1.90 1.69 2.50
C GLN A 445 2.58 1.29 1.18
N GLU A 446 2.65 -0.01 0.91
CA GLU A 446 3.19 -0.54 -0.34
C GLU A 446 2.39 0.02 -1.53
N ALA A 447 1.06 0.04 -1.42
CA ALA A 447 0.18 0.58 -2.45
C ALA A 447 0.48 2.03 -2.82
N GLN A 448 0.71 2.87 -1.81
CA GLN A 448 1.01 4.29 -1.98
C GLN A 448 2.38 4.57 -2.60
N THR A 449 3.34 3.65 -2.43
CA THR A 449 4.70 3.83 -2.98
C THR A 449 4.82 3.40 -4.43
N SER A 450 3.89 2.56 -4.91
CA SER A 450 3.89 2.02 -6.26
C SER A 450 3.35 3.02 -7.30
N ARG A 451 3.97 3.08 -8.48
CA ARG A 451 3.49 3.92 -9.60
C ARG A 451 2.65 3.09 -10.57
N ALA A 452 1.40 3.52 -10.82
CA ALA A 452 0.53 2.90 -11.82
C ALA A 452 1.05 3.10 -13.25
N SER A 453 0.70 2.18 -14.15
CA SER A 453 1.06 2.25 -15.59
C SER A 453 0.48 3.49 -16.27
N ILE A 454 -0.77 3.86 -15.96
CA ILE A 454 -1.37 5.10 -16.49
C ILE A 454 -0.55 6.35 -16.15
N GLN A 455 0.09 6.40 -14.97
CA GLN A 455 0.95 7.52 -14.59
C GLN A 455 2.22 7.55 -15.46
N LYS A 456 2.80 6.38 -15.78
CA LYS A 456 3.95 6.29 -16.71
C LYS A 456 3.57 6.76 -18.12
N PHE A 457 2.34 6.45 -18.56
CA PHE A 457 1.82 6.95 -19.84
C PHE A 457 1.70 8.48 -19.82
N VAL A 458 1.10 9.06 -18.78
CA VAL A 458 1.01 10.52 -18.62
C VAL A 458 2.38 11.19 -18.57
N ASP A 459 3.34 10.61 -17.84
CA ASP A 459 4.72 11.12 -17.78
C ASP A 459 5.40 11.08 -19.16
N LYS A 460 5.14 10.03 -19.95
CA LYS A 460 5.63 9.90 -21.35
C LYS A 460 4.97 10.90 -22.29
N VAL A 461 3.66 11.14 -22.13
CA VAL A 461 2.95 12.17 -22.91
C VAL A 461 3.52 13.54 -22.58
N ALA A 462 3.73 13.85 -21.29
CA ALA A 462 4.29 15.13 -20.86
C ALA A 462 5.72 15.34 -21.41
N SER A 463 6.56 14.30 -21.44
CA SER A 463 7.93 14.42 -21.95
C SER A 463 8.01 14.68 -23.46
N PHE A 464 7.01 14.24 -24.24
CA PHE A 464 6.88 14.58 -25.66
C PHE A 464 6.22 15.94 -25.87
N PHE A 465 5.19 16.24 -25.07
CA PHE A 465 4.38 17.44 -25.20
C PHE A 465 5.13 18.72 -24.82
N VAL A 466 6.00 18.69 -23.81
CA VAL A 466 6.78 19.89 -23.41
C VAL A 466 7.70 20.39 -24.54
N PRO A 467 8.56 19.56 -25.18
CA PRO A 467 9.32 19.96 -26.36
C PRO A 467 8.45 20.51 -27.50
N LEU A 468 7.31 19.86 -27.76
CA LEU A 468 6.38 20.27 -28.82
C LEU A 468 5.86 21.70 -28.58
N VAL A 469 5.45 22.02 -27.35
CA VAL A 469 4.97 23.36 -26.98
C VAL A 469 6.07 24.40 -27.11
N LEU A 470 7.29 24.10 -26.68
CA LEU A 470 8.43 25.01 -26.83
C LEU A 470 8.73 25.27 -28.31
N PHE A 471 8.70 24.23 -29.14
CA PHE A 471 8.87 24.34 -30.57
C PHE A 471 7.77 25.19 -31.21
N LEU A 472 6.50 24.98 -30.84
CA LEU A 472 5.37 25.80 -31.29
C LEU A 472 5.52 27.26 -30.87
N GLY A 473 5.99 27.54 -29.64
CA GLY A 473 6.25 28.91 -29.16
C GLY A 473 7.36 29.62 -29.94
N ILE A 474 8.41 28.90 -30.34
CA ILE A 474 9.48 29.44 -31.20
C ILE A 474 8.95 29.69 -32.61
N ILE A 475 8.19 28.75 -33.17
CA ILE A 475 7.57 28.92 -34.49
C ILE A 475 6.65 30.13 -34.51
N THR A 476 5.78 30.30 -33.51
CA THR A 476 4.88 31.46 -33.48
C THR A 476 5.64 32.76 -33.41
N PHE A 477 6.71 32.82 -32.61
CA PHE A 477 7.58 34.00 -32.57
C PHE A 477 8.16 34.31 -33.95
N ILE A 478 8.79 33.34 -34.61
CA ILE A 478 9.44 33.53 -35.92
C ILE A 478 8.42 33.91 -37.00
N VAL A 479 7.32 33.16 -37.09
CA VAL A 479 6.27 33.38 -38.10
C VAL A 479 5.66 34.76 -37.96
N TRP A 480 5.30 35.18 -36.74
CA TRP A 480 4.73 36.51 -36.53
C TRP A 480 5.74 37.64 -36.74
N VAL A 481 7.01 37.42 -36.41
CA VAL A 481 8.07 38.39 -36.75
C VAL A 481 8.14 38.58 -38.26
N ILE A 482 8.24 37.50 -39.04
CA ILE A 482 8.30 37.57 -40.52
C ILE A 482 7.03 38.22 -41.09
N LEU A 483 5.84 37.79 -40.63
CA LEU A 483 4.55 38.34 -41.07
C LEU A 483 4.43 39.83 -40.74
N SER A 484 4.93 40.27 -39.58
CA SER A 484 4.86 41.68 -39.16
C SER A 484 5.69 42.64 -40.03
N TYR A 485 6.68 42.12 -40.75
CA TYR A 485 7.52 42.86 -41.70
C TYR A 485 7.09 42.70 -43.16
N THR A 486 6.31 41.66 -43.50
CA THR A 486 5.94 41.33 -44.90
C THR A 486 4.52 41.74 -45.28
N LEU A 487 3.57 41.78 -44.33
CA LEU A 487 2.17 42.12 -44.60
C LEU A 487 1.93 43.65 -44.66
N SER A 488 1.22 44.09 -45.71
CA SER A 488 0.82 45.50 -45.91
C SER A 488 -0.39 45.92 -45.05
N HIS A 489 -1.28 44.98 -44.71
CA HIS A 489 -2.40 45.19 -43.78
C HIS A 489 -2.15 44.42 -42.50
N LEU A 490 -1.83 45.15 -41.43
CA LEU A 490 -1.56 44.59 -40.12
C LEU A 490 -2.88 44.40 -39.34
N PRO A 491 -3.04 43.30 -38.57
CA PRO A 491 -4.15 43.16 -37.64
C PRO A 491 -4.16 44.29 -36.60
N LYS A 492 -5.34 44.70 -36.11
CA LYS A 492 -5.55 45.82 -35.15
C LYS A 492 -4.67 45.83 -33.89
N ILE A 493 -4.06 44.70 -33.52
CA ILE A 493 -3.12 44.60 -32.38
C ILE A 493 -1.76 45.23 -32.71
N PHE A 494 -1.40 45.26 -34.00
CA PHE A 494 -0.16 45.81 -34.52
C PHE A 494 -0.33 47.23 -35.08
N ASP A 495 -1.54 47.81 -35.03
CA ASP A 495 -1.85 49.20 -35.45
C ASP A 495 -1.27 50.26 -34.49
N SER A 496 -0.61 49.85 -33.39
CA SER A 496 0.16 50.80 -32.58
C SER A 496 1.48 51.15 -33.29
N ASP A 497 1.43 52.22 -34.11
CA ASP A 497 2.50 52.75 -34.96
C ASP A 497 3.75 53.25 -34.20
N LYS A 498 4.49 52.34 -33.55
CA LYS A 498 5.73 52.69 -32.83
C LYS A 498 6.78 51.58 -32.96
N TYR A 499 7.95 51.96 -33.46
CA TYR A 499 9.13 51.11 -33.62
C TYR A 499 9.45 50.33 -32.32
N GLY A 500 9.57 49.01 -32.41
CA GLY A 500 9.92 48.12 -31.29
C GLY A 500 8.75 47.33 -30.68
N GLU A 501 7.50 47.76 -30.82
CA GLU A 501 6.34 47.05 -30.24
C GLU A 501 5.97 45.77 -30.99
N LYS A 502 6.23 45.68 -32.31
CA LYS A 502 5.91 44.49 -33.12
C LYS A 502 6.57 43.22 -32.58
N VAL A 503 7.87 43.28 -32.25
CA VAL A 503 8.63 42.15 -31.71
C VAL A 503 8.13 41.79 -30.30
N ILE A 504 7.74 42.79 -29.50
CA ILE A 504 7.18 42.59 -28.15
C ILE A 504 5.81 41.91 -28.22
N ILE A 505 4.98 42.27 -29.19
CA ILE A 505 3.69 41.59 -29.45
C ILE A 505 3.91 40.15 -29.91
N CYS A 506 4.90 39.89 -30.77
CA CYS A 506 5.26 38.53 -31.18
C CYS A 506 5.74 37.69 -29.99
N ALA A 507 6.59 38.26 -29.13
CA ALA A 507 7.04 37.62 -27.90
C ALA A 507 5.86 37.34 -26.94
N ARG A 508 4.89 38.25 -26.85
CA ARG A 508 3.66 38.06 -26.06
C ARG A 508 2.86 36.85 -26.54
N LEU A 509 2.69 36.68 -27.86
CA LEU A 509 2.00 35.52 -28.43
C LEU A 509 2.76 34.21 -28.15
N ALA A 510 4.09 34.23 -28.28
CA ALA A 510 4.93 33.08 -27.96
C ALA A 510 4.83 32.68 -26.47
N ILE A 511 4.88 33.66 -25.56
CA ILE A 511 4.69 33.43 -24.12
C ILE A 511 3.28 32.90 -23.85
N SER A 512 2.24 33.45 -24.50
CA SER A 512 0.86 32.94 -24.40
C SER A 512 0.77 31.46 -24.74
N VAL A 513 1.45 31.00 -25.80
CA VAL A 513 1.49 29.58 -26.21
C VAL A 513 2.15 28.71 -25.13
N ILE A 514 3.27 29.16 -24.57
CA ILE A 514 3.99 28.41 -23.53
C ILE A 514 3.15 28.31 -22.26
N VAL A 515 2.47 29.39 -21.87
CA VAL A 515 1.67 29.47 -20.64
C VAL A 515 0.36 28.69 -20.77
N ILE A 516 -0.41 28.88 -21.84
CA ILE A 516 -1.71 28.22 -22.04
C ILE A 516 -1.56 26.70 -22.08
N ALA A 517 -0.43 26.24 -22.62
CA ALA A 517 -0.19 24.84 -22.83
C ALA A 517 0.34 24.13 -21.57
N CYS A 518 0.46 24.75 -20.38
CA CYS A 518 0.91 23.97 -19.22
C CYS A 518 -0.03 22.77 -18.98
N PRO A 519 0.45 21.51 -19.08
CA PRO A 519 -0.37 20.33 -18.82
C PRO A 519 -0.51 20.08 -17.31
N CYS A 520 -0.57 21.14 -16.50
CA CYS A 520 -0.57 21.08 -15.05
C CYS A 520 -1.77 20.25 -14.51
N ALA A 521 -2.91 20.22 -15.21
CA ALA A 521 -4.03 19.33 -14.90
C ALA A 521 -3.70 17.85 -15.12
N LEU A 522 -2.98 17.53 -16.20
CA LEU A 522 -2.73 16.18 -16.67
C LEU A 522 -1.87 15.37 -15.66
N GLY A 523 -0.78 15.97 -15.18
CA GLY A 523 0.17 15.27 -14.28
C GLY A 523 -0.22 15.28 -12.81
N LEU A 524 -1.18 16.12 -12.40
CA LEU A 524 -1.67 16.17 -11.03
C LEU A 524 -2.94 15.35 -10.81
N SER A 525 -3.81 15.25 -11.82
CA SER A 525 -5.09 14.55 -11.71
C SER A 525 -4.90 13.06 -11.42
N THR A 526 -4.03 12.39 -12.15
CA THR A 526 -3.87 10.93 -12.10
C THR A 526 -3.38 10.40 -10.74
N PRO A 527 -2.26 10.89 -10.16
CA PRO A 527 -1.81 10.40 -8.85
C PRO A 527 -2.79 10.78 -7.72
N THR A 528 -3.47 11.93 -7.84
CA THR A 528 -4.47 12.35 -6.84
C THR A 528 -5.70 11.43 -6.88
N ALA A 529 -6.18 11.09 -8.07
CA ALA A 529 -7.30 10.17 -8.26
C ALA A 529 -7.04 8.79 -7.63
N ILE A 530 -5.84 8.25 -7.86
CA ILE A 530 -5.43 6.95 -7.31
C ILE A 530 -5.37 7.03 -5.79
N ILE A 531 -4.71 8.04 -5.22
CA ILE A 531 -4.55 8.18 -3.76
C ILE A 531 -5.91 8.33 -3.07
N VAL A 532 -6.80 9.17 -3.60
CA VAL A 532 -8.17 9.34 -3.07
C VAL A 532 -8.98 8.05 -3.24
N GLY A 533 -8.94 7.43 -4.42
CA GLY A 533 -9.64 6.18 -4.68
C GLY A 533 -9.20 5.02 -3.79
N THR A 534 -7.89 4.86 -3.56
CA THR A 534 -7.37 3.85 -2.61
C THR A 534 -7.72 4.17 -1.16
N GLY A 535 -7.82 5.46 -0.80
CA GLY A 535 -8.28 5.88 0.53
C GLY A 535 -9.74 5.51 0.77
N VAL A 536 -10.62 5.82 -0.20
CA VAL A 536 -12.05 5.45 -0.16
C VAL A 536 -12.21 3.92 -0.17
N GLY A 537 -11.40 3.19 -0.94
CA GLY A 537 -11.36 1.74 -0.91
C GLY A 537 -11.04 1.20 0.48
N ALA A 538 -9.96 1.69 1.10
CA ALA A 538 -9.55 1.27 2.44
C ALA A 538 -10.59 1.59 3.52
N GLU A 539 -11.27 2.75 3.44
CA GLU A 539 -12.37 3.11 4.35
C GLU A 539 -13.56 2.14 4.23
N ASN A 540 -13.77 1.58 3.04
CA ASN A 540 -14.81 0.57 2.77
C ASN A 540 -14.25 -0.87 2.82
N GLY A 541 -13.09 -1.10 3.44
CA GLY A 541 -12.55 -2.45 3.64
C GLY A 541 -12.01 -3.15 2.39
N ILE A 542 -11.70 -2.39 1.33
CA ILE A 542 -11.14 -2.88 0.06
C ILE A 542 -9.71 -2.38 -0.07
N PHE A 543 -8.75 -3.30 0.01
CA PHE A 543 -7.32 -2.99 -0.01
C PHE A 543 -6.67 -3.44 -1.31
N PHE A 544 -6.05 -2.52 -2.03
CA PHE A 544 -5.28 -2.81 -3.23
C PHE A 544 -3.79 -2.79 -2.88
N LYS A 545 -3.02 -3.84 -3.21
CA LYS A 545 -1.57 -3.91 -2.91
C LYS A 545 -0.74 -2.86 -3.63
N ASN A 546 -1.10 -2.54 -4.87
CA ASN A 546 -0.37 -1.57 -5.68
C ASN A 546 -1.25 -0.87 -6.71
N GLY A 547 -0.78 0.26 -7.26
CA GLY A 547 -1.51 1.05 -8.25
C GLY A 547 -1.64 0.36 -9.61
N ILE A 548 -0.84 -0.67 -9.89
CA ILE A 548 -0.94 -1.49 -11.10
C ILE A 548 -2.13 -2.44 -10.97
N VAL A 549 -2.28 -3.08 -9.81
CA VAL A 549 -3.43 -3.92 -9.45
C VAL A 549 -4.72 -3.13 -9.60
N LEU A 550 -4.76 -1.89 -9.08
CA LEU A 550 -5.92 -1.02 -9.27
C LEU A 550 -6.29 -0.88 -10.77
N GLU A 551 -5.31 -0.71 -11.66
CA GLU A 551 -5.55 -0.61 -13.11
C GLU A 551 -6.02 -1.93 -13.72
N THR A 552 -5.37 -3.04 -13.38
CA THR A 552 -5.72 -4.36 -13.90
C THR A 552 -7.12 -4.77 -13.44
N VAL A 553 -7.52 -4.42 -12.22
CA VAL A 553 -8.89 -4.62 -11.71
C VAL A 553 -9.93 -3.94 -12.61
N SER A 554 -9.65 -2.74 -13.12
CA SER A 554 -10.58 -2.02 -14.01
C SER A 554 -10.83 -2.77 -15.32
N LYS A 555 -9.85 -3.57 -15.74
CA LYS A 555 -9.84 -4.30 -17.01
C LYS A 555 -10.40 -5.71 -16.87
N ILE A 556 -10.76 -6.19 -15.68
CA ILE A 556 -11.29 -7.56 -15.46
C ILE A 556 -12.50 -7.83 -16.35
N THR A 557 -12.46 -8.96 -17.05
CA THR A 557 -13.54 -9.50 -17.89
C THR A 557 -14.13 -10.78 -17.33
N LYS A 558 -13.32 -11.61 -16.65
CA LYS A 558 -13.77 -12.87 -16.03
C LYS A 558 -13.40 -12.93 -14.55
N VAL A 559 -14.33 -13.42 -13.73
CA VAL A 559 -14.12 -13.69 -12.30
C VAL A 559 -14.39 -15.16 -12.04
N ILE A 560 -13.38 -15.86 -11.54
CA ILE A 560 -13.47 -17.25 -11.08
C ILE A 560 -13.58 -17.20 -9.56
N PHE A 561 -14.66 -17.76 -9.03
CA PHE A 561 -14.83 -17.95 -7.59
C PHE A 561 -14.44 -19.37 -7.20
N ASP A 562 -13.66 -19.48 -6.13
CA ASP A 562 -13.63 -20.72 -5.36
C ASP A 562 -14.97 -20.92 -4.64
N LYS A 563 -15.36 -22.18 -4.47
CA LYS A 563 -16.61 -22.51 -3.78
C LYS A 563 -16.46 -22.46 -2.27
N THR A 564 -15.50 -23.21 -1.71
CA THR A 564 -15.46 -23.52 -0.28
C THR A 564 -14.83 -22.37 0.48
N GLY A 565 -15.56 -21.76 1.42
CA GLY A 565 -15.06 -20.65 2.23
C GLY A 565 -15.10 -19.27 1.54
N THR A 566 -15.18 -19.27 0.20
CA THR A 566 -15.42 -18.08 -0.62
C THR A 566 -16.91 -17.84 -0.89
N LEU A 567 -17.57 -18.62 -1.76
CA LEU A 567 -19.01 -18.51 -2.01
C LEU A 567 -19.85 -19.09 -0.87
N THR A 568 -19.29 -20.07 -0.18
CA THR A 568 -19.86 -20.66 1.03
C THR A 568 -19.12 -20.16 2.27
N ILE A 569 -19.66 -20.46 3.44
CA ILE A 569 -19.02 -20.11 4.72
C ILE A 569 -17.91 -21.12 5.06
N GLY A 570 -17.87 -22.28 4.40
CA GLY A 570 -16.94 -23.37 4.70
C GLY A 570 -17.35 -24.19 5.93
N ASN A 571 -18.54 -23.91 6.49
CA ASN A 571 -19.12 -24.65 7.60
C ASN A 571 -20.26 -25.53 7.07
N MET A 572 -20.11 -26.84 7.26
CA MET A 572 -21.18 -27.80 6.94
C MET A 572 -22.33 -27.61 7.93
N CYS A 573 -23.56 -27.78 7.44
CA CYS A 573 -24.76 -27.79 8.27
C CYS A 573 -25.65 -28.96 7.90
N VAL A 574 -26.31 -29.51 8.91
CA VAL A 574 -27.27 -30.61 8.74
C VAL A 574 -28.55 -30.05 8.11
N HIS A 575 -28.90 -30.57 6.94
CA HIS A 575 -30.09 -30.16 6.20
C HIS A 575 -31.31 -30.98 6.59
N LYS A 576 -31.18 -32.31 6.52
CA LYS A 576 -32.25 -33.26 6.81
C LYS A 576 -31.66 -34.50 7.50
N VAL A 577 -32.39 -35.01 8.47
CA VAL A 577 -32.07 -36.23 9.21
C VAL A 577 -33.24 -37.19 9.02
N GLU A 578 -32.94 -38.45 8.76
CA GLU A 578 -33.93 -39.51 8.74
C GLU A 578 -33.49 -40.62 9.70
N ILE A 579 -34.29 -40.81 10.75
CA ILE A 579 -34.07 -41.82 11.78
C ILE A 579 -34.95 -43.03 11.44
N SER A 580 -34.36 -44.23 11.54
CA SER A 580 -35.07 -45.50 11.35
C SER A 580 -36.23 -45.65 12.34
N ASN A 581 -37.28 -46.40 11.96
CA ASN A 581 -38.47 -46.57 12.81
C ASN A 581 -38.16 -47.18 14.19
N LEU A 582 -37.06 -47.94 14.31
CA LEU A 582 -36.59 -48.54 15.57
C LEU A 582 -36.11 -47.49 16.60
N TRP A 583 -35.65 -46.33 16.13
CA TRP A 583 -35.03 -45.30 16.97
C TRP A 583 -35.89 -44.03 17.11
N LYS A 584 -37.07 -43.98 16.48
CA LYS A 584 -37.99 -42.83 16.59
C LYS A 584 -38.50 -42.62 18.02
N SER A 585 -38.68 -43.68 18.80
CA SER A 585 -39.09 -43.60 20.22
C SER A 585 -37.95 -43.17 21.16
N SER A 586 -36.69 -43.22 20.71
CA SER A 586 -35.48 -42.91 21.49
C SER A 586 -34.61 -41.83 20.85
N GLU A 587 -35.24 -40.85 20.19
CA GLU A 587 -34.56 -39.77 19.44
C GLU A 587 -33.56 -38.97 20.29
N ILE A 588 -33.89 -38.68 21.55
CA ILE A 588 -33.00 -37.96 22.48
C ILE A 588 -31.74 -38.78 22.77
N LEU A 589 -31.86 -40.10 22.93
CA LEU A 589 -30.70 -40.98 23.16
C LEU A 589 -29.82 -41.04 21.90
N TRP A 590 -30.43 -41.08 20.73
CA TRP A 590 -29.73 -41.06 19.45
C TRP A 590 -28.86 -39.79 19.29
N TRP A 591 -29.44 -38.61 19.56
CA TRP A 591 -28.70 -37.35 19.51
C TRP A 591 -27.58 -37.26 20.55
N LYS A 592 -27.79 -37.81 21.77
CA LYS A 592 -26.73 -37.90 22.78
C LYS A 592 -25.54 -38.74 22.30
N LEU A 593 -25.81 -39.91 21.72
CA LEU A 593 -24.76 -40.81 21.22
C LEU A 593 -23.95 -40.14 20.09
N LEU A 594 -24.63 -39.46 19.16
CA LEU A 594 -23.95 -38.70 18.11
C LEU A 594 -23.09 -37.56 18.65
N PHE A 595 -23.63 -36.77 19.59
CA PHE A 595 -22.90 -35.68 20.22
C PHE A 595 -21.59 -36.18 20.84
N ILE A 596 -21.66 -37.23 21.66
CA ILE A 596 -20.48 -37.81 22.34
C ILE A 596 -19.47 -38.34 21.32
N SER A 597 -19.93 -39.02 20.28
CA SER A 597 -19.04 -39.63 19.28
C SER A 597 -18.27 -38.60 18.43
N GLU A 598 -18.87 -37.44 18.14
CA GLU A 598 -18.29 -36.44 17.25
C GLU A 598 -17.74 -35.21 17.99
N GLN A 599 -17.91 -35.10 19.32
CA GLN A 599 -17.43 -33.95 20.10
C GLN A 599 -15.91 -33.74 19.98
N GLY A 600 -15.14 -34.82 19.82
CA GLY A 600 -13.69 -34.78 19.60
C GLY A 600 -13.25 -34.66 18.14
N SER A 601 -14.20 -34.58 17.20
CA SER A 601 -13.93 -34.59 15.76
C SER A 601 -13.62 -33.20 15.23
N GLU A 602 -12.42 -33.02 14.66
CA GLU A 602 -12.04 -31.77 14.00
C GLU A 602 -12.65 -31.62 12.60
N HIS A 603 -13.20 -32.71 12.05
CA HIS A 603 -13.76 -32.74 10.71
C HIS A 603 -15.00 -31.84 10.60
N PRO A 604 -15.17 -31.03 9.53
CA PRO A 604 -16.32 -30.13 9.37
C PRO A 604 -17.68 -30.83 9.47
N ILE A 605 -17.76 -32.09 9.03
CA ILE A 605 -18.95 -32.93 9.16
C ILE A 605 -19.26 -33.23 10.63
N GLY A 606 -18.26 -33.63 11.42
CA GLY A 606 -18.42 -33.94 12.84
C GLY A 606 -18.89 -32.72 13.61
N LYS A 607 -18.24 -31.56 13.41
CA LYS A 607 -18.67 -30.28 13.99
C LYS A 607 -20.12 -29.93 13.65
N ALA A 608 -20.55 -30.16 12.41
CA ALA A 608 -21.93 -29.90 11.99
C ALA A 608 -22.95 -30.79 12.73
N ILE A 609 -22.61 -32.07 12.93
CA ILE A 609 -23.43 -33.03 13.67
C ILE A 609 -23.50 -32.63 15.15
N VAL A 610 -22.36 -32.27 15.76
CA VAL A 610 -22.28 -31.80 17.16
C VAL A 610 -23.15 -30.56 17.38
N LEU A 611 -23.03 -29.53 16.52
CA LEU A 611 -23.83 -28.31 16.61
C LEU A 611 -25.33 -28.58 16.46
N LYS A 612 -25.71 -29.52 15.58
CA LYS A 612 -27.11 -29.92 15.42
C LYS A 612 -27.60 -30.69 16.64
N ALA A 613 -26.81 -31.62 17.16
CA ALA A 613 -27.14 -32.41 18.34
C ALA A 613 -27.29 -31.52 19.58
N GLN A 614 -26.41 -30.53 19.77
CA GLN A 614 -26.53 -29.54 20.87
C GLN A 614 -27.86 -28.79 20.82
N LYS A 615 -28.29 -28.35 19.62
CA LYS A 615 -29.57 -27.64 19.42
C LYS A 615 -30.77 -28.53 19.75
N GLU A 616 -30.78 -29.78 19.30
CA GLU A 616 -31.89 -30.71 19.57
C GLU A 616 -31.93 -31.17 21.04
N LEU A 617 -30.78 -31.23 21.71
CA LEU A 617 -30.68 -31.60 23.12
C LEU A 617 -30.92 -30.42 24.09
N GLY A 618 -30.99 -29.18 23.58
CA GLY A 618 -31.13 -27.98 24.40
C GLY A 618 -29.98 -27.72 25.37
N LEU A 619 -28.78 -28.26 25.09
CA LEU A 619 -27.60 -28.12 25.94
C LEU A 619 -26.92 -26.78 25.66
N SER A 620 -26.82 -25.90 26.67
CA SER A 620 -25.84 -24.81 26.68
C SER A 620 -24.43 -25.39 26.88
N ASN A 621 -23.43 -24.78 26.22
CA ASN A 621 -22.08 -25.29 25.89
C ASN A 621 -21.21 -25.93 27.01
N GLU A 622 -21.70 -26.13 28.23
CA GLU A 622 -20.87 -26.49 29.40
C GLU A 622 -21.38 -27.65 30.25
N LYS A 623 -22.56 -28.24 29.99
CA LYS A 623 -22.94 -29.48 30.69
C LYS A 623 -22.29 -30.69 30.01
N LEU A 624 -21.03 -30.93 30.39
CA LEU A 624 -20.35 -32.22 30.24
C LEU A 624 -21.30 -33.32 30.68
N ILE A 625 -21.85 -34.06 29.72
CA ILE A 625 -22.55 -35.27 30.06
C ILE A 625 -21.47 -36.32 30.35
N ASN A 626 -21.43 -36.83 31.58
CA ASN A 626 -20.43 -37.82 32.02
C ASN A 626 -20.63 -39.16 31.29
N TYR A 627 -20.18 -39.24 30.05
CA TYR A 627 -20.06 -40.47 29.28
C TYR A 627 -18.60 -40.66 28.90
N THR A 628 -18.04 -41.83 29.19
CA THR A 628 -16.68 -42.19 28.80
C THR A 628 -16.70 -42.92 27.46
N THR A 629 -16.07 -42.33 26.45
CA THR A 629 -15.70 -43.04 25.22
C THR A 629 -14.58 -44.03 25.52
N ILE A 630 -14.84 -45.33 25.34
CA ILE A 630 -13.86 -46.40 25.61
C ILE A 630 -12.83 -46.47 24.49
N SER A 631 -13.28 -46.35 23.24
CA SER A 631 -12.43 -46.35 22.06
C SER A 631 -13.00 -45.43 20.99
N PHE A 632 -12.11 -44.72 20.30
CA PHE A 632 -12.43 -43.86 19.16
C PHE A 632 -11.40 -44.16 18.06
N GLU A 633 -11.89 -44.55 16.89
CA GLU A 633 -11.08 -44.87 15.72
C GLU A 633 -11.62 -44.09 14.51
N ALA A 634 -10.79 -43.18 13.98
CA ALA A 634 -11.09 -42.46 12.76
C ALA A 634 -10.51 -43.21 11.54
N VAL A 635 -11.37 -43.73 10.68
CA VAL A 635 -10.98 -44.45 9.46
C VAL A 635 -10.99 -43.48 8.28
N ILE A 636 -9.80 -43.10 7.84
CA ILE A 636 -9.58 -42.09 6.80
C ILE A 636 -10.36 -42.45 5.53
N GLY A 637 -11.15 -41.49 5.01
CA GLY A 637 -11.96 -41.63 3.80
C GLY A 637 -13.24 -42.45 3.97
N TYR A 638 -13.51 -42.99 5.17
CA TYR A 638 -14.69 -43.81 5.46
C TYR A 638 -15.58 -43.18 6.54
N GLY A 639 -15.05 -42.88 7.72
CA GLY A 639 -15.85 -42.41 8.85
C GLY A 639 -15.18 -42.63 10.21
N ILE A 640 -15.98 -42.62 11.27
CA ILE A 640 -15.55 -42.89 12.65
C ILE A 640 -16.25 -44.14 13.21
N LYS A 641 -15.53 -44.89 14.04
CA LYS A 641 -16.05 -45.99 14.85
C LYS A 641 -15.75 -45.68 16.31
N CYS A 642 -16.74 -45.79 17.18
CA CYS A 642 -16.63 -45.46 18.59
C CYS A 642 -17.36 -46.49 19.46
N CYS A 643 -16.80 -46.82 20.62
CA CYS A 643 -17.48 -47.60 21.66
C CYS A 643 -17.78 -46.71 22.86
N ILE A 644 -19.05 -46.61 23.25
CA ILE A 644 -19.53 -45.72 24.31
C ILE A 644 -20.09 -46.56 25.47
N LEU A 645 -19.74 -46.21 26.71
CA LEU A 645 -20.31 -46.80 27.92
C LEU A 645 -21.38 -45.86 28.50
N LEU A 646 -22.59 -46.37 28.72
CA LEU A 646 -23.68 -45.62 29.36
C LEU A 646 -23.62 -45.79 30.89
N PRO A 647 -23.66 -44.71 31.70
CA PRO A 647 -23.68 -44.79 33.16
C PRO A 647 -24.97 -45.40 33.73
N ASP A 648 -26.12 -45.20 33.06
CA ASP A 648 -27.41 -45.29 33.77
C ASP A 648 -28.35 -46.44 33.41
N TYR A 649 -28.14 -47.30 32.40
CA TYR A 649 -29.16 -48.34 32.13
C TYR A 649 -28.71 -49.74 31.69
N THR A 650 -27.46 -49.96 31.28
CA THR A 650 -26.92 -51.33 31.05
C THR A 650 -25.39 -51.28 31.11
N LYS A 651 -24.71 -52.30 31.67
CA LYS A 651 -23.26 -52.52 31.48
C LYS A 651 -22.95 -53.00 30.05
N GLU A 652 -23.65 -52.47 29.06
CA GLU A 652 -23.48 -52.85 27.66
C GLU A 652 -22.68 -51.79 26.93
N ASN A 653 -21.66 -52.24 26.22
CA ASN A 653 -20.88 -51.41 25.32
C ASN A 653 -21.72 -51.14 24.07
N ILE A 654 -21.99 -49.88 23.78
CA ILE A 654 -22.65 -49.50 22.52
C ILE A 654 -21.58 -49.28 21.46
N GLU A 655 -21.60 -50.08 20.41
CA GLU A 655 -20.75 -49.88 19.23
C GLU A 655 -21.46 -48.94 18.25
N LEU A 656 -20.83 -47.82 17.92
CA LEU A 656 -21.36 -46.80 17.03
C LEU A 656 -20.41 -46.58 15.86
N ALA A 657 -20.97 -46.51 14.65
CA ALA A 657 -20.24 -46.21 13.44
C ALA A 657 -20.95 -45.13 12.63
N ILE A 658 -20.23 -44.07 12.26
CA ILE A 658 -20.72 -42.96 11.45
C ILE A 658 -19.82 -42.85 10.22
N GLY A 659 -20.37 -42.85 9.01
CA GLY A 659 -19.53 -42.71 7.83
C GLY A 659 -20.27 -42.80 6.50
N ASN A 660 -19.50 -43.02 5.42
CA ASN A 660 -20.04 -43.16 4.08
C ASN A 660 -20.78 -44.50 3.90
N LYS A 661 -21.55 -44.62 2.80
CA LYS A 661 -22.33 -45.84 2.49
C LYS A 661 -21.45 -47.10 2.42
N LYS A 662 -20.22 -46.98 1.91
CA LYS A 662 -19.27 -48.11 1.78
C LYS A 662 -18.79 -48.61 3.16
N PHE A 663 -18.58 -47.70 4.11
CA PHE A 663 -18.13 -48.01 5.46
C PHE A 663 -19.19 -48.77 6.24
N ILE A 664 -20.41 -48.23 6.23
CA ILE A 664 -21.54 -48.84 6.95
C ILE A 664 -21.92 -50.19 6.34
N ARG A 665 -21.84 -50.35 5.01
CA ARG A 665 -22.02 -51.67 4.36
C ARG A 665 -21.02 -52.72 4.84
N LYS A 666 -19.75 -52.34 5.07
CA LYS A 666 -18.74 -53.28 5.61
C LYS A 666 -19.04 -53.72 7.04
N ILE A 667 -19.75 -52.90 7.82
CA ILE A 667 -20.03 -53.16 9.25
C ILE A 667 -21.34 -53.94 9.44
N LEU A 668 -22.29 -53.82 8.51
CA LEU A 668 -23.64 -54.40 8.61
C LEU A 668 -23.77 -55.88 8.18
N GLU A 669 -22.69 -56.55 7.75
CA GLU A 669 -22.62 -57.99 7.39
C GLU A 669 -23.94 -58.56 6.80
N ASN A 670 -24.26 -58.22 5.54
CA ASN A 670 -25.28 -58.82 4.64
C ASN A 670 -26.75 -59.01 5.10
N GLU A 671 -27.13 -58.95 6.38
CA GLU A 671 -28.49 -59.29 6.84
C GLU A 671 -29.52 -58.15 6.71
N ASN A 672 -29.11 -56.92 6.35
CA ASN A 672 -29.98 -55.73 6.27
C ASN A 672 -29.88 -55.00 4.91
N GLU A 673 -29.78 -55.73 3.80
CA GLU A 673 -29.70 -55.12 2.44
C GLU A 673 -31.00 -54.45 1.98
N GLU A 674 -32.18 -54.88 2.45
CA GLU A 674 -33.48 -54.34 2.01
C GLU A 674 -33.71 -52.88 2.42
N ILE A 675 -33.20 -52.44 3.58
CA ILE A 675 -33.37 -51.06 4.09
C ILE A 675 -32.43 -50.07 3.36
N LEU A 676 -31.33 -50.55 2.80
CA LEU A 676 -30.33 -49.74 2.08
C LEU A 676 -30.63 -49.57 0.59
N ASN A 677 -31.52 -50.41 0.03
CA ASN A 677 -31.80 -50.48 -1.41
C ASN A 677 -33.23 -50.05 -1.81
N GLU A 678 -34.22 -49.99 -0.90
CA GLU A 678 -35.59 -49.65 -1.30
C GLU A 678 -36.04 -48.21 -0.96
N LYS A 679 -36.26 -47.44 -2.05
CA LYS A 679 -37.23 -46.30 -2.22
C LYS A 679 -36.79 -44.83 -2.22
N GLN A 680 -35.50 -44.46 -2.20
CA GLN A 680 -35.15 -43.01 -2.27
C GLN A 680 -34.02 -42.58 -3.22
N GLU A 681 -33.44 -43.48 -4.04
CA GLU A 681 -32.15 -43.18 -4.68
C GLU A 681 -32.18 -42.26 -5.91
N ASP A 682 -33.24 -42.13 -6.71
CA ASP A 682 -33.00 -41.59 -8.07
C ASP A 682 -33.32 -40.11 -8.34
N ASN A 683 -34.23 -39.44 -7.61
CA ASN A 683 -34.71 -38.11 -8.06
C ASN A 683 -34.67 -36.95 -7.04
N LEU A 684 -34.51 -37.17 -5.73
CA LEU A 684 -34.64 -36.08 -4.73
C LEU A 684 -33.34 -35.66 -4.02
N ASN A 685 -32.27 -36.46 -4.09
CA ASN A 685 -31.08 -36.30 -3.22
C ASN A 685 -29.77 -35.93 -3.95
N LYS A 686 -29.83 -35.35 -5.16
CA LYS A 686 -28.62 -34.92 -5.89
C LYS A 686 -28.05 -33.62 -5.29
N GLY A 687 -26.81 -33.66 -4.77
CA GLY A 687 -26.08 -32.49 -4.29
C GLY A 687 -26.05 -32.27 -2.76
N TYR A 688 -26.23 -33.33 -1.97
CA TYR A 688 -25.98 -33.32 -0.52
C TYR A 688 -24.93 -34.37 -0.14
N THR A 689 -24.17 -34.10 0.92
CA THR A 689 -23.25 -35.09 1.49
C THR A 689 -24.03 -35.94 2.48
N HIS A 690 -24.19 -37.23 2.18
CA HIS A 690 -24.91 -38.16 3.05
C HIS A 690 -23.94 -38.92 3.96
N VAL A 691 -24.26 -38.91 5.25
CA VAL A 691 -23.55 -39.65 6.29
C VAL A 691 -24.53 -40.63 6.91
N TYR A 692 -24.13 -41.89 7.03
CA TYR A 692 -24.94 -42.98 7.53
C TYR A 692 -24.48 -43.35 8.93
N VAL A 693 -25.43 -43.70 9.79
CA VAL A 693 -25.21 -44.02 11.20
C VAL A 693 -25.65 -45.46 11.47
N ALA A 694 -24.77 -46.25 12.06
CA ALA A 694 -25.08 -47.59 12.57
C ALA A 694 -24.78 -47.69 14.06
N ILE A 695 -25.67 -48.33 14.80
CA ILE A 695 -25.57 -48.56 16.25
C ILE A 695 -25.76 -50.07 16.50
N ASN A 696 -24.85 -50.70 17.25
CA ASN A 696 -24.82 -52.13 17.54
C ASN A 696 -24.99 -53.01 16.28
N LYS A 697 -24.22 -52.68 15.23
CA LYS A 697 -24.29 -53.34 13.90
C LYS A 697 -25.67 -53.33 13.24
N LYS A 698 -26.55 -52.38 13.59
CA LYS A 698 -27.84 -52.14 12.93
C LYS A 698 -27.90 -50.73 12.36
N PHE A 699 -28.55 -50.59 11.21
CA PHE A 699 -28.75 -49.29 10.59
C PHE A 699 -29.69 -48.43 11.45
N SER A 700 -29.23 -47.24 11.83
CA SER A 700 -29.95 -46.36 12.76
C SER A 700 -30.57 -45.15 12.06
N GLY A 701 -29.93 -44.62 11.02
CA GLY A 701 -30.44 -43.50 10.24
C GLY A 701 -29.39 -42.88 9.33
N TRP A 702 -29.76 -41.82 8.61
CA TRP A 702 -28.84 -41.03 7.79
C TRP A 702 -29.03 -39.52 8.00
N ILE A 703 -27.95 -38.79 7.77
CA ILE A 703 -27.84 -37.34 7.94
C ILE A 703 -27.37 -36.77 6.60
N SER A 704 -28.14 -35.84 6.04
CA SER A 704 -27.69 -35.05 4.88
C SER A 704 -27.10 -33.74 5.35
N LEU A 705 -25.93 -33.43 4.83
CA LEU A 705 -25.23 -32.18 5.07
C LEU A 705 -25.15 -31.37 3.78
N THR A 706 -25.17 -30.05 3.96
CA THR A 706 -24.93 -29.08 2.90
C THR A 706 -24.03 -27.99 3.44
N ASP A 707 -23.17 -27.48 2.56
CA ASP A 707 -22.42 -26.27 2.83
C ASP A 707 -23.35 -25.06 2.68
N ILE A 708 -23.27 -24.09 3.60
CA ILE A 708 -24.12 -22.91 3.59
C ILE A 708 -23.51 -21.87 2.65
N THR A 709 -24.27 -21.47 1.63
CA THR A 709 -23.93 -20.32 0.79
C THR A 709 -24.07 -19.02 1.56
N ARG A 710 -23.14 -18.08 1.36
CA ARG A 710 -23.24 -16.76 1.97
C ARG A 710 -24.49 -16.04 1.47
N THR A 711 -25.19 -15.33 2.35
CA THR A 711 -26.45 -14.63 2.04
C THR A 711 -26.33 -13.66 0.87
N ASN A 712 -25.19 -12.97 0.78
CA ASN A 712 -24.92 -11.97 -0.25
C ASN A 712 -24.28 -12.53 -1.52
N ALA A 713 -24.00 -13.84 -1.60
CA ALA A 713 -23.29 -14.46 -2.72
C ALA A 713 -24.08 -14.36 -4.03
N ALA A 714 -25.38 -14.68 -4.01
CA ALA A 714 -26.23 -14.60 -5.20
C ALA A 714 -26.34 -13.17 -5.74
N GLN A 715 -26.42 -12.18 -4.84
CA GLN A 715 -26.45 -10.77 -5.20
C GLN A 715 -25.14 -10.31 -5.84
N ALA A 716 -23.99 -10.75 -5.31
CA ALA A 716 -22.69 -10.43 -5.88
C ALA A 716 -22.50 -11.03 -7.29
N VAL A 717 -22.92 -12.27 -7.51
CA VAL A 717 -22.92 -12.91 -8.84
C VAL A 717 -23.82 -12.13 -9.80
N ASN A 718 -25.01 -11.73 -9.37
CA ASN A 718 -25.92 -10.95 -10.21
C ASN A 718 -25.34 -9.57 -10.56
N ALA A 719 -24.73 -8.88 -9.59
CA ALA A 719 -24.06 -7.59 -9.82
C ALA A 719 -22.93 -7.70 -10.85
N LEU A 720 -22.09 -8.74 -10.74
CA LEU A 720 -21.02 -8.99 -11.72
C LEU A 720 -21.56 -9.25 -13.12
N LYS A 721 -22.66 -10.01 -13.25
CA LYS A 721 -23.34 -10.21 -14.54
C LYS A 721 -23.89 -8.91 -15.12
N HIS A 722 -24.51 -8.05 -14.30
CA HIS A 722 -24.96 -6.73 -14.73
C HIS A 722 -23.79 -5.83 -15.19
N MET A 723 -22.60 -6.02 -14.62
CA MET A 723 -21.36 -5.36 -15.04
C MET A 723 -20.73 -5.95 -16.32
N LYS A 724 -21.42 -6.91 -16.97
CA LYS A 724 -20.96 -7.69 -18.14
C LYS A 724 -19.65 -8.44 -17.88
N ILE A 725 -19.50 -8.98 -16.67
CA ILE A 725 -18.36 -9.80 -16.26
C ILE A 725 -18.82 -11.26 -16.23
N ASP A 726 -18.03 -12.13 -16.86
CA ASP A 726 -18.28 -13.56 -16.85
C ASP A 726 -17.90 -14.15 -15.50
N VAL A 727 -18.89 -14.71 -14.81
CA VAL A 727 -18.71 -15.37 -13.51
C VAL A 727 -18.59 -16.87 -13.72
N LEU A 728 -17.50 -17.46 -13.24
CA LEU A 728 -17.24 -18.90 -13.25
C LEU A 728 -17.05 -19.40 -11.82
N MET A 729 -17.35 -20.67 -11.58
CA MET A 729 -17.09 -21.36 -10.31
C MET A 729 -16.10 -22.49 -10.56
N ALA A 730 -15.07 -22.58 -9.71
CA ALA A 730 -14.05 -23.61 -9.73
C ALA A 730 -14.02 -24.31 -8.37
N THR A 731 -14.17 -25.64 -8.31
CA THR A 731 -14.19 -26.38 -7.04
C THR A 731 -13.65 -27.79 -7.17
N GLY A 732 -13.02 -28.30 -6.09
CA GLY A 732 -12.63 -29.70 -5.98
C GLY A 732 -13.78 -30.65 -5.63
N ASP A 733 -14.95 -30.11 -5.26
CA ASP A 733 -16.12 -30.90 -4.89
C ASP A 733 -16.71 -31.71 -6.05
N ASN A 734 -17.53 -32.71 -5.71
CA ASN A 734 -18.31 -33.49 -6.67
C ASN A 734 -19.21 -32.61 -7.54
N HIS A 735 -19.38 -33.04 -8.80
CA HIS A 735 -20.13 -32.32 -9.82
C HIS A 735 -21.56 -31.96 -9.38
N ASP A 736 -22.29 -32.88 -8.75
CA ASP A 736 -23.67 -32.65 -8.31
C ASP A 736 -23.79 -31.54 -7.25
N ILE A 737 -22.82 -31.47 -6.32
CA ILE A 737 -22.78 -30.43 -5.28
C ILE A 737 -22.49 -29.07 -5.94
N ALA A 738 -21.51 -29.03 -6.84
CA ALA A 738 -21.14 -27.81 -7.57
C ALA A 738 -22.31 -27.27 -8.41
N LEU A 739 -23.02 -28.15 -9.14
CA LEU A 739 -24.20 -27.77 -9.94
C LEU A 739 -25.33 -27.21 -9.08
N LYS A 740 -25.57 -27.77 -7.90
CA LYS A 740 -26.60 -27.28 -6.98
C LYS A 740 -26.26 -25.90 -6.43
N VAL A 741 -25.03 -25.70 -5.95
CA VAL A 741 -24.57 -24.39 -5.46
C VAL A 741 -24.58 -23.37 -6.60
N GLY A 742 -24.12 -23.75 -7.79
CA GLY A 742 -24.16 -22.90 -8.98
C GLY A 742 -25.59 -22.48 -9.35
N ARG A 743 -26.57 -23.40 -9.34
CA ARG A 743 -27.99 -23.07 -9.56
C ARG A 743 -28.53 -22.09 -8.52
N ASN A 744 -28.22 -22.30 -7.23
CA ASN A 744 -28.66 -21.40 -6.15
C ASN A 744 -28.10 -19.98 -6.31
N LEU A 745 -26.90 -19.85 -6.87
CA LEU A 745 -26.25 -18.56 -7.14
C LEU A 745 -26.58 -17.99 -8.53
N GLY A 746 -27.32 -18.75 -9.34
CA GLY A 746 -27.68 -18.39 -10.71
C GLY A 746 -26.56 -18.56 -11.75
N ILE A 747 -25.48 -19.29 -11.47
CA ILE A 747 -24.38 -19.53 -12.42
C ILE A 747 -24.81 -20.59 -13.46
N SER A 748 -24.56 -20.33 -14.74
CA SER A 748 -24.88 -21.27 -15.84
C SER A 748 -24.05 -22.55 -15.73
N LYS A 749 -24.63 -23.70 -16.11
CA LYS A 749 -23.97 -25.01 -16.01
C LYS A 749 -22.62 -25.06 -16.73
N ASP A 750 -22.52 -24.40 -17.89
CA ASP A 750 -21.30 -24.37 -18.71
C ASP A 750 -20.15 -23.56 -18.08
N LYS A 751 -20.42 -22.84 -16.99
CA LYS A 751 -19.45 -22.00 -16.27
C LYS A 751 -19.06 -22.58 -14.89
N ILE A 752 -19.39 -23.85 -14.65
CA ILE A 752 -19.09 -24.56 -13.39
C ILE A 752 -18.07 -25.66 -13.68
N TYR A 753 -16.88 -25.52 -13.11
CA TYR A 753 -15.81 -26.50 -13.16
C TYR A 753 -15.70 -27.16 -11.78
N SER A 754 -15.90 -28.47 -11.75
CA SER A 754 -15.96 -29.27 -10.53
C SER A 754 -15.00 -30.44 -10.60
N SER A 755 -14.65 -31.01 -9.44
CA SER A 755 -13.73 -32.15 -9.34
C SER A 755 -12.36 -31.85 -9.94
N ILE A 756 -11.94 -30.58 -9.88
CA ILE A 756 -10.64 -30.12 -10.37
C ILE A 756 -9.63 -29.98 -9.23
N THR A 757 -8.39 -30.34 -9.51
CA THR A 757 -7.24 -30.21 -8.61
C THR A 757 -6.73 -28.76 -8.57
N PRO A 758 -5.90 -28.39 -7.57
CA PRO A 758 -5.28 -27.06 -7.52
C PRO A 758 -4.45 -26.69 -8.76
N GLU A 759 -3.77 -27.66 -9.37
CA GLU A 759 -3.00 -27.46 -10.60
C GLU A 759 -3.91 -27.18 -11.80
N GLU A 760 -4.98 -27.96 -11.95
CA GLU A 760 -5.98 -27.74 -12.99
C GLU A 760 -6.72 -26.39 -12.83
N LYS A 761 -6.93 -25.90 -11.60
CA LYS A 761 -7.43 -24.53 -11.36
C LYS A 761 -6.49 -23.48 -11.96
N ARG A 762 -5.19 -23.65 -11.79
CA ARG A 762 -4.18 -22.76 -12.38
C ARG A 762 -4.19 -22.87 -13.90
N ASP A 763 -4.24 -24.06 -14.46
CA ASP A 763 -4.23 -24.27 -15.91
C ASP A 763 -5.48 -23.66 -16.57
N LEU A 764 -6.63 -23.71 -15.89
CA LEU A 764 -7.86 -23.06 -16.30
C LEU A 764 -7.70 -21.53 -16.36
N ILE A 765 -7.00 -20.93 -15.40
CA ILE A 765 -6.67 -19.49 -15.42
C ILE A 765 -5.77 -19.17 -16.61
N VAL A 766 -4.70 -19.95 -16.82
CA VAL A 766 -3.75 -19.76 -17.92
C VAL A 766 -4.45 -19.93 -19.28
N TYR A 767 -5.38 -20.88 -19.40
CA TYR A 767 -6.20 -21.08 -20.59
C TYR A 767 -7.00 -19.81 -20.93
N PHE A 768 -7.71 -19.22 -19.97
CA PHE A 768 -8.46 -17.98 -20.22
C PHE A 768 -7.53 -16.78 -20.49
N GLN A 769 -6.38 -16.70 -19.83
CA GLN A 769 -5.38 -15.67 -20.12
C GLN A 769 -4.85 -15.76 -21.56
N SER A 770 -4.69 -16.97 -22.11
CA SER A 770 -4.27 -17.17 -23.50
C SER A 770 -5.28 -16.64 -24.53
N GLN A 771 -6.55 -16.50 -24.13
CA GLN A 771 -7.64 -15.92 -24.93
C GLN A 771 -7.69 -14.38 -24.85
N ASN A 772 -6.64 -13.74 -24.31
CA ASN A 772 -6.60 -12.29 -24.00
C ASN A 772 -7.66 -11.83 -22.99
N GLU A 773 -8.19 -12.74 -22.17
CA GLU A 773 -9.09 -12.39 -21.08
C GLU A 773 -8.31 -12.01 -19.83
N THR A 774 -8.81 -11.03 -19.08
CA THR A 774 -8.25 -10.60 -17.80
C THR A 774 -8.99 -11.31 -16.68
N VAL A 775 -8.31 -12.27 -16.08
CA VAL A 775 -8.90 -13.23 -15.14
C VAL A 775 -8.61 -12.78 -13.71
N ALA A 776 -9.67 -12.62 -12.93
CA ALA A 776 -9.58 -12.50 -11.48
C ALA A 776 -9.97 -13.81 -10.80
N MET A 777 -9.15 -14.27 -9.85
CA MET A 777 -9.43 -15.42 -9.00
C MET A 777 -9.81 -14.92 -7.61
N VAL A 778 -10.94 -15.39 -7.07
CA VAL A 778 -11.38 -15.07 -5.71
C VAL A 778 -11.31 -16.35 -4.88
N GLY A 779 -10.56 -16.31 -3.78
CA GLY A 779 -10.33 -17.47 -2.93
C GLY A 779 -9.90 -17.08 -1.52
N ASP A 780 -10.06 -18.00 -0.57
CA ASP A 780 -9.67 -17.85 0.83
C ASP A 780 -8.69 -18.95 1.28
N GLY A 781 -8.55 -20.02 0.49
CA GLY A 781 -7.81 -21.22 0.85
C GLY A 781 -6.29 -21.17 0.64
N ILE A 782 -5.60 -21.99 1.44
CA ILE A 782 -4.18 -22.39 1.21
C ILE A 782 -4.07 -23.10 -0.15
N ASN A 783 -5.08 -23.90 -0.49
CA ASN A 783 -5.16 -24.68 -1.73
C ASN A 783 -5.30 -23.80 -2.98
N ASP A 784 -5.76 -22.56 -2.82
CA ASP A 784 -5.98 -21.64 -3.94
C ASP A 784 -4.85 -20.64 -4.12
N SER A 785 -3.82 -20.69 -3.26
CA SER A 785 -2.66 -19.78 -3.33
C SER A 785 -1.96 -19.83 -4.69
N ALA A 786 -1.80 -21.03 -5.27
CA ALA A 786 -1.21 -21.19 -6.61
C ALA A 786 -2.08 -20.59 -7.72
N ALA A 787 -3.41 -20.73 -7.62
CA ALA A 787 -4.37 -20.17 -8.57
C ALA A 787 -4.47 -18.64 -8.43
N LEU A 788 -4.49 -18.12 -7.19
CA LEU A 788 -4.45 -16.69 -6.87
C LEU A 788 -3.19 -16.02 -7.42
N ALA A 789 -2.02 -16.68 -7.31
CA ALA A 789 -0.76 -16.17 -7.84
C ALA A 789 -0.71 -16.19 -9.38
N ALA A 790 -1.38 -17.15 -10.02
CA ALA A 790 -1.40 -17.28 -11.47
C ALA A 790 -2.39 -16.31 -12.15
N ALA A 791 -3.43 -15.87 -11.43
CA ALA A 791 -4.41 -14.92 -11.94
C ALA A 791 -3.78 -13.57 -12.30
N ASN A 792 -4.45 -12.80 -13.18
CA ASN A 792 -4.03 -11.42 -13.40
C ASN A 792 -4.27 -10.56 -12.16
N ILE A 793 -5.30 -10.92 -11.39
CA ILE A 793 -5.64 -10.36 -10.09
C ILE A 793 -6.08 -11.50 -9.16
N GLY A 794 -5.35 -11.70 -8.07
CA GLY A 794 -5.81 -12.51 -6.94
C GLY A 794 -6.63 -11.67 -5.96
N ILE A 795 -7.81 -12.12 -5.56
CA ILE A 795 -8.65 -11.47 -4.54
C ILE A 795 -8.82 -12.42 -3.36
N ALA A 796 -8.35 -11.99 -2.18
CA ALA A 796 -8.51 -12.74 -0.94
C ALA A 796 -9.55 -12.12 -0.02
N LEU A 797 -10.31 -12.98 0.65
CA LEU A 797 -11.17 -12.63 1.78
C LEU A 797 -10.34 -12.63 3.08
N SER A 798 -10.65 -11.76 4.05
CA SER A 798 -9.99 -11.70 5.36
C SER A 798 -10.16 -12.94 6.23
N THR A 799 -11.11 -13.79 5.86
CA THR A 799 -11.32 -15.12 6.45
C THR A 799 -10.29 -16.14 5.97
N GLY A 800 -9.59 -15.82 4.89
CA GLY A 800 -8.62 -16.69 4.27
C GLY A 800 -7.33 -16.86 5.07
N SER A 801 -6.59 -17.90 4.70
CA SER A 801 -5.29 -18.19 5.29
C SER A 801 -4.30 -17.04 5.10
N ASN A 802 -3.33 -16.91 6.01
CA ASN A 802 -2.25 -15.93 5.87
C ASN A 802 -1.53 -16.03 4.51
N ILE A 803 -1.38 -17.26 3.99
CA ILE A 803 -0.76 -17.54 2.70
C ILE A 803 -1.58 -16.93 1.55
N ALA A 804 -2.91 -17.03 1.61
CA ALA A 804 -3.78 -16.43 0.61
C ALA A 804 -3.72 -14.89 0.63
N MET A 805 -3.64 -14.27 1.81
CA MET A 805 -3.48 -12.81 1.94
C MET A 805 -2.13 -12.32 1.42
N ASP A 806 -1.05 -13.06 1.68
CA ASP A 806 0.30 -12.71 1.21
C ASP A 806 0.43 -12.81 -0.32
N VAL A 807 -0.34 -13.70 -0.96
CA VAL A 807 -0.34 -13.87 -2.42
C VAL A 807 -1.31 -12.90 -3.11
N ALA A 808 -2.49 -12.64 -2.55
CA ALA A 808 -3.55 -11.91 -3.25
C ALA A 808 -3.25 -10.42 -3.49
N ASP A 809 -3.61 -9.91 -4.66
CA ASP A 809 -3.44 -8.52 -5.06
C ASP A 809 -4.45 -7.56 -4.40
N VAL A 810 -5.66 -8.05 -4.15
CA VAL A 810 -6.76 -7.32 -3.50
C VAL A 810 -7.20 -8.08 -2.26
N ILE A 811 -7.36 -7.38 -1.14
CA ILE A 811 -7.77 -7.97 0.13
C ILE A 811 -9.06 -7.30 0.59
N LEU A 812 -10.05 -8.12 0.93
CA LEU A 812 -11.37 -7.69 1.37
C LEU A 812 -11.53 -7.99 2.87
N THR A 813 -11.77 -6.96 3.68
CA THR A 813 -11.80 -7.13 5.14
C THR A 813 -13.13 -7.56 5.72
N HIS A 814 -14.25 -7.24 5.05
CA HIS A 814 -15.57 -7.55 5.59
C HIS A 814 -15.83 -9.06 5.59
N TYR A 815 -16.11 -9.60 6.78
CA TYR A 815 -16.26 -11.04 6.99
C TYR A 815 -17.43 -11.66 6.20
N ASN A 816 -18.47 -10.89 5.82
CA ASN A 816 -19.71 -11.44 5.24
C ASN A 816 -20.14 -10.87 3.87
N SER A 817 -19.41 -9.93 3.27
CA SER A 817 -19.81 -9.31 2.00
C SER A 817 -18.92 -9.71 0.84
N ILE A 818 -19.29 -10.78 0.12
CA ILE A 818 -18.76 -11.03 -1.24
C ILE A 818 -19.09 -9.85 -2.19
N LEU A 819 -20.07 -9.01 -1.84
CA LEU A 819 -20.41 -7.77 -2.53
C LEU A 819 -19.22 -6.79 -2.67
N ASP A 820 -18.19 -6.94 -1.84
CA ASP A 820 -17.00 -6.11 -1.94
C ASP A 820 -16.20 -6.42 -3.22
N VAL A 821 -16.35 -7.62 -3.82
CA VAL A 821 -15.74 -7.97 -5.11
C VAL A 821 -16.28 -7.08 -6.25
N PRO A 822 -17.60 -7.06 -6.55
CA PRO A 822 -18.13 -6.13 -7.55
C PRO A 822 -17.91 -4.66 -7.15
N ALA A 823 -17.95 -4.32 -5.86
CA ALA A 823 -17.66 -2.96 -5.40
C ALA A 823 -16.22 -2.53 -5.72
N ALA A 824 -15.23 -3.41 -5.53
CA ALA A 824 -13.83 -3.16 -5.86
C ALA A 824 -13.62 -2.92 -7.36
N ILE A 825 -14.26 -3.74 -8.20
CA ILE A 825 -14.21 -3.60 -9.66
C ILE A 825 -14.90 -2.30 -10.09
N HIS A 826 -16.06 -1.98 -9.51
CA HIS A 826 -16.80 -0.75 -9.82
C HIS A 826 -16.00 0.50 -9.40
N LEU A 827 -15.42 0.50 -8.20
CA LEU A 827 -14.57 1.56 -7.69
C LEU A 827 -13.38 1.80 -8.62
N SER A 828 -12.67 0.73 -8.98
CA SER A 828 -11.54 0.82 -9.92
C SER A 828 -11.97 1.37 -11.29
N ARG A 829 -13.05 0.83 -11.90
CA ARG A 829 -13.58 1.35 -13.18
C ARG A 829 -13.96 2.83 -13.09
N SER A 830 -14.61 3.25 -12.00
CA SER A 830 -14.97 4.65 -11.77
C SER A 830 -13.73 5.55 -11.70
N ILE A 831 -12.69 5.15 -10.96
CA ILE A 831 -11.43 5.89 -10.85
C ILE A 831 -10.78 6.05 -12.23
N PHE A 832 -10.63 4.98 -12.99
CA PHE A 832 -9.98 5.04 -14.31
C PHE A 832 -10.82 5.74 -15.38
N ASN A 833 -12.14 5.65 -15.31
CA ASN A 833 -13.03 6.42 -16.19
C ASN A 833 -12.88 7.92 -15.90
N ARG A 834 -12.80 8.32 -14.63
CA ARG A 834 -12.55 9.72 -14.24
C ARG A 834 -11.17 10.19 -14.68
N ILE A 835 -10.13 9.36 -14.53
CA ILE A 835 -8.77 9.68 -15.05
C ILE A 835 -8.80 9.88 -16.56
N ARG A 836 -9.43 8.99 -17.33
CA ARG A 836 -9.55 9.11 -18.79
C ARG A 836 -10.30 10.37 -19.19
N LEU A 837 -11.42 10.66 -18.52
CA LEU A 837 -12.23 11.86 -18.78
C LEU A 837 -11.43 13.13 -18.48
N ASN A 838 -10.68 13.17 -17.38
CA ASN A 838 -9.82 14.29 -17.03
C ASN A 838 -8.68 14.50 -18.05
N ILE A 839 -8.05 13.41 -18.50
CA ILE A 839 -7.02 13.46 -19.56
C ILE A 839 -7.61 13.98 -20.88
N LEU A 840 -8.80 13.50 -21.25
CA LEU A 840 -9.51 13.91 -22.46
C LEU A 840 -9.87 15.40 -22.42
N TRP A 841 -10.46 15.89 -21.32
CA TRP A 841 -10.78 17.31 -21.15
C TRP A 841 -9.54 18.21 -21.16
N ALA A 842 -8.47 17.80 -20.47
CA ALA A 842 -7.21 18.54 -20.48
C ALA A 842 -6.60 18.62 -21.89
N SER A 843 -6.71 17.54 -22.66
CA SER A 843 -6.19 17.47 -24.03
C SER A 843 -7.01 18.31 -25.00
N ILE A 844 -8.35 18.22 -24.93
CA ILE A 844 -9.27 19.01 -25.76
C ILE A 844 -9.07 20.51 -25.51
N TYR A 845 -9.00 20.91 -24.24
CA TYR A 845 -8.73 22.30 -23.86
C TYR A 845 -7.42 22.80 -24.49
N ASN A 846 -6.31 22.08 -24.31
CA ASN A 846 -5.02 22.48 -24.89
C ASN A 846 -5.06 22.50 -26.43
N MET A 847 -5.71 21.51 -27.05
CA MET A 847 -5.83 21.42 -28.51
C MET A 847 -6.58 22.62 -29.09
N VAL A 848 -7.64 23.09 -28.42
CA VAL A 848 -8.40 24.27 -28.84
C VAL A 848 -7.66 25.56 -28.50
N SER A 849 -7.13 25.70 -27.29
CA SER A 849 -6.56 26.96 -26.80
C SER A 849 -5.20 27.32 -27.40
N ILE A 850 -4.39 26.33 -27.81
CA ILE A 850 -3.08 26.59 -28.44
C ILE A 850 -3.23 27.40 -29.73
N PRO A 851 -4.05 27.01 -30.74
CA PRO A 851 -4.29 27.81 -31.94
C PRO A 851 -4.73 29.26 -31.68
N PHE A 852 -5.59 29.47 -30.67
CA PHE A 852 -5.99 30.83 -30.26
C PHE A 852 -4.82 31.63 -29.67
N ALA A 853 -3.94 31.00 -28.90
CA ALA A 853 -2.73 31.64 -28.37
C ALA A 853 -1.66 31.86 -29.45
N MET A 854 -1.58 30.98 -30.45
CA MET A 854 -0.71 31.13 -31.62
C MET A 854 -1.12 32.31 -32.50
N GLY A 855 -2.31 32.89 -32.28
CA GLY A 855 -2.80 34.03 -33.04
C GLY A 855 -3.39 33.68 -34.41
N VAL A 856 -3.73 32.41 -34.66
CA VAL A 856 -4.34 31.98 -35.95
C VAL A 856 -5.63 32.77 -36.25
N PHE A 857 -6.38 33.14 -35.21
CA PHE A 857 -7.63 33.90 -35.32
C PHE A 857 -7.46 35.42 -35.20
N LEU A 858 -6.23 35.93 -35.25
CA LEU A 858 -5.94 37.36 -35.27
C LEU A 858 -6.62 38.14 -36.42
N PRO A 859 -6.78 37.58 -37.63
CA PRO A 859 -7.54 38.23 -38.70
C PRO A 859 -9.01 38.51 -38.32
N PHE A 860 -9.58 37.69 -37.43
CA PHE A 860 -10.93 37.85 -36.90
C PHE A 860 -10.98 38.71 -35.62
N GLY A 861 -9.83 39.23 -35.16
CA GLY A 861 -9.72 40.04 -33.94
C GLY A 861 -9.76 39.23 -32.63
N ILE A 862 -9.72 37.90 -32.70
CA ILE A 862 -9.83 37.01 -31.54
C ILE A 862 -8.43 36.49 -31.15
N TYR A 863 -8.00 36.76 -29.93
CA TYR A 863 -6.76 36.22 -29.36
C TYR A 863 -6.88 36.10 -27.84
N ILE A 864 -6.10 35.18 -27.25
CA ILE A 864 -6.12 34.94 -25.80
C ILE A 864 -4.95 35.69 -25.14
N HIS A 865 -5.28 36.60 -24.23
CA HIS A 865 -4.30 37.26 -23.37
C HIS A 865 -3.75 36.26 -22.32
N PRO A 866 -2.45 36.29 -21.97
CA PRO A 866 -1.84 35.37 -20.99
C PRO A 866 -2.59 35.26 -19.64
N ILE A 867 -3.25 36.33 -19.21
CA ILE A 867 -4.10 36.37 -18.00
C ILE A 867 -5.29 35.41 -18.13
N ILE A 868 -6.01 35.51 -19.26
CA ILE A 868 -7.14 34.63 -19.59
C ILE A 868 -6.62 33.20 -19.72
N SER A 869 -5.42 33.01 -20.29
CA SER A 869 -4.76 31.71 -20.35
C SER A 869 -4.53 31.09 -18.97
N GLY A 870 -3.99 31.86 -18.02
CA GLY A 870 -3.75 31.41 -16.65
C GLY A 870 -5.04 31.14 -15.86
N ALA A 871 -6.06 31.97 -16.05
CA ALA A 871 -7.37 31.79 -15.42
C ALA A 871 -8.13 30.57 -15.98
N ALA A 872 -8.12 30.39 -17.30
CA ALA A 872 -8.74 29.24 -17.96
C ALA A 872 -8.07 27.93 -17.49
N MET A 873 -6.74 27.88 -17.46
CA MET A 873 -5.97 26.76 -16.91
C MET A 873 -6.35 26.44 -15.45
N PHE A 874 -6.59 27.45 -14.61
CA PHE A 874 -7.04 27.25 -13.23
C PHE A 874 -8.45 26.67 -13.15
N THR A 875 -9.42 27.24 -13.88
CA THR A 875 -10.80 26.74 -13.87
C THR A 875 -10.84 25.26 -14.29
N PHE A 876 -10.09 24.88 -15.32
CA PHE A 876 -10.00 23.48 -15.75
C PHE A 876 -9.29 22.56 -14.75
N THR A 877 -8.18 23.00 -14.12
CA THR A 877 -7.52 22.21 -13.07
C THR A 877 -8.41 22.03 -11.83
N SER A 878 -9.19 23.05 -11.47
CA SER A 878 -10.16 22.99 -10.38
C SER A 878 -11.33 22.05 -10.68
N LEU A 879 -11.82 22.02 -11.93
CA LEU A 879 -12.87 21.12 -12.38
C LEU A 879 -12.38 19.66 -12.40
N ALA A 880 -11.18 19.42 -12.93
CA ALA A 880 -10.57 18.09 -12.95
C ALA A 880 -10.33 17.53 -11.54
N SER A 881 -10.07 18.41 -10.55
CA SER A 881 -9.89 18.02 -9.16
C SER A 881 -11.20 17.89 -8.37
N SER A 882 -12.26 18.66 -8.67
CA SER A 882 -13.58 18.50 -8.05
C SER A 882 -14.28 17.22 -8.48
N ILE A 883 -14.09 16.80 -9.74
CA ILE A 883 -14.56 15.51 -10.29
C ILE A 883 -13.90 14.30 -9.59
N LEU A 884 -12.86 14.49 -8.76
CA LEU A 884 -12.21 13.41 -8.01
C LEU A 884 -12.71 13.25 -6.57
N VAL A 885 -13.45 14.22 -6.03
CA VAL A 885 -13.83 14.29 -4.61
C VAL A 885 -15.30 13.90 -4.37
N ASN A 886 -16.17 14.10 -5.35
CA ASN A 886 -17.57 13.65 -5.36
C ASN A 886 -17.71 12.48 -6.32
#